data_AF-A0A1X0CY05-F1
#
_entry.id   AF-A0A1X0CY05-F1
#
_cell.length_a   1.000
_cell.length_b   1.000
_cell.length_c   1.000
_cell.angle_alpha   90.00
_cell.angle_beta   90.00
_cell.angle_gamma   90.00
#
_symmetry.space_group_name_H-M   'P 1'
#
loop_
_entity.id
_entity.type
_entity.pdbx_description
1 polymer ?
#
loop_
_entity_poly.entity_id
_entity_poly.type
_entity_poly.pdbx_seq_one_letter_code
_entity_poly.pdbx_strand_id
1 'polypeptide(L)'
;MANPFTGDYPAAVQIAVRQINALLGTLHQNGDRDTPLKLMHSVSTRIGDPRRRRPDVGAFADWLVAYQRASSGRGLADLRAQLTATAPPGTLRMFEDAFEGFDRDWEIELPPDVVRGRAKLQISSITMGVPDGSSTEVVIRAAVRAQYYPDPGTTELPPSVHGEVRATFDVSQIPHGTGRRLLIRPSAQDAKIEFVAAPGSGLAPQAASRIAAEVRKFIREGVSLLPVDLPHDFAFAHFKGVGSGSHQVIALPYQFSGAPSPPSGLQSLTQSFLGSSGFGFAVSKEHVNTLIDVEAIRQAVRNRPPLTITISTIFGGSVSVKYRLRFTSGPTLTFKTGAIEIAGRVAAETDTGWAPNGFVSFKQRVVLVLDTSSQIISLERAGEPEVDESWFIPHSRATSVVRAELDDALAQNRPAIRRVFDDARSALTRGLRAFDTAASASYTAVDITPEVVLVRGEIRSQNRRPPVVTVEETHGGAAFTALSSWIPAGTIERFIWTWVEHSHPASIWSGVQKTVVDAHSFILPKPAGLTNVSQICLRIEGTQITPSGQLTSVTAGTTCQVQQPEFAIDIPSWWQPVTIPIWRPDLAESVPLSQAIAGHTSVAAFPGDTAFQRNALVYFVDGRRDRPLDPLFEALRRARDGSSLVVTVVVPPGTFDAPRGEVERRLGLPHDGLPTVHITQDDDGGWTQTFGPSSMPSAFLLNARREFVWKHEGEPQPEEIVAVLDKYAAPPAESRFRPLALAVSPGDAAPNVRFEDGEHQYALHRLRGREVLLTFWQSWSAPCLSELQRLQRLHQDGRDAPFIAGFHGGAKSEAVDEIRKRLRLTYPLAHDHQQRIARSYGVRCWPTTVKIDADGCVEHIQFGTAHDHDRPESVTSG
;
A
#
# COMPACT_ATOMS: atom_id res chain seq x y z
N MET A 1 6.93 25.49 -37.26
CA MET A 1 8.39 25.73 -37.13
C MET A 1 8.85 25.10 -35.82
N ALA A 2 10.16 25.09 -35.56
CA ALA A 2 10.70 24.76 -34.24
C ALA A 2 10.01 25.60 -33.15
N ASN A 3 9.48 24.96 -32.10
CA ASN A 3 8.85 25.64 -30.96
C ASN A 3 9.21 24.93 -29.63
N PRO A 4 9.17 25.61 -28.47
CA PRO A 4 9.67 25.07 -27.20
C PRO A 4 8.87 23.88 -26.64
N PHE A 5 7.65 23.64 -27.13
CA PHE A 5 6.72 22.64 -26.58
C PHE A 5 6.74 21.30 -27.34
N THR A 6 6.82 21.32 -28.67
CA THR A 6 6.87 20.11 -29.51
C THR A 6 8.21 19.92 -30.24
N GLY A 7 9.12 20.87 -30.12
CA GLY A 7 10.35 20.89 -30.89
C GLY A 7 10.08 21.13 -32.37
N ASP A 8 10.67 20.31 -33.25
CA ASP A 8 10.39 20.36 -34.69
C ASP A 8 9.26 19.38 -35.10
N TYR A 9 8.66 18.67 -34.14
CA TYR A 9 7.59 17.70 -34.36
C TYR A 9 6.20 18.38 -34.37
N PRO A 10 5.22 17.83 -35.12
CA PRO A 10 3.87 18.37 -35.15
C PRO A 10 3.09 18.18 -33.84
N ALA A 11 3.51 17.24 -32.98
CA ALA A 11 2.99 17.08 -31.63
C ALA A 11 4.04 16.54 -30.64
N ALA A 12 3.76 16.69 -29.34
CA ALA A 12 4.46 16.00 -28.27
C ALA A 12 3.51 15.65 -27.13
N VAL A 13 3.73 14.50 -26.50
CA VAL A 13 3.08 14.12 -25.24
C VAL A 13 4.07 14.41 -24.11
N GLN A 14 3.59 14.89 -22.97
CA GLN A 14 4.39 14.95 -21.75
C GLN A 14 3.71 14.16 -20.63
N ILE A 15 4.49 13.37 -19.90
CA ILE A 15 4.04 12.61 -18.71
C ILE A 15 4.93 13.01 -17.54
N ALA A 16 4.33 13.42 -16.42
CA ALA A 16 5.07 13.77 -15.22
C ALA A 16 5.74 12.51 -14.63
N VAL A 17 7.03 12.60 -14.30
CA VAL A 17 7.79 11.46 -13.75
C VAL A 17 7.16 10.92 -12.46
N ARG A 18 6.53 11.81 -11.67
CA ARG A 18 5.75 11.41 -10.47
C ARG A 18 4.64 10.39 -10.79
N GLN A 19 3.94 10.54 -11.93
CA GLN A 19 2.86 9.63 -12.34
C GLN A 19 3.41 8.28 -12.82
N ILE A 20 4.61 8.26 -13.42
CA ILE A 20 5.31 7.02 -13.74
C ILE A 20 5.73 6.31 -12.44
N ASN A 21 6.21 7.06 -11.45
CA ASN A 21 6.52 6.54 -10.12
C ASN A 21 5.27 6.04 -9.37
N ALA A 22 4.07 6.57 -9.66
CA ALA A 22 2.80 6.01 -9.18
C ALA A 22 2.51 4.63 -9.79
N LEU A 23 2.79 4.43 -11.09
CA LEU A 23 2.63 3.12 -11.76
C LEU A 23 3.67 2.10 -11.26
N LEU A 24 4.94 2.51 -11.08
CA LEU A 24 5.96 1.69 -10.41
C LEU A 24 5.55 1.33 -8.98
N GLY A 25 4.88 2.26 -8.29
CA GLY A 25 4.24 2.01 -7.00
C GLY A 25 3.19 0.89 -7.03
N THR A 26 2.31 0.86 -8.04
CA THR A 26 1.38 -0.26 -8.25
C THR A 26 2.13 -1.58 -8.49
N LEU A 27 3.20 -1.58 -9.29
CA LEU A 27 3.99 -2.80 -9.55
C LEU A 27 4.72 -3.30 -8.28
N HIS A 28 5.28 -2.40 -7.47
CA HIS A 28 5.88 -2.73 -6.17
C HIS A 28 4.84 -3.26 -5.18
N GLN A 29 3.67 -2.60 -5.12
CA GLN A 29 2.53 -3.11 -4.38
C GLN A 29 2.13 -4.53 -4.81
N ASN A 30 2.27 -4.91 -6.08
CA ASN A 30 1.94 -6.26 -6.56
C ASN A 30 3.05 -7.30 -6.35
N GLY A 31 4.18 -6.96 -5.70
CA GLY A 31 5.31 -7.86 -5.46
C GLY A 31 4.97 -9.14 -4.68
N ASP A 32 3.91 -9.13 -3.87
CA ASP A 32 3.40 -10.24 -3.07
C ASP A 32 2.34 -11.10 -3.78
N ARG A 33 1.88 -10.71 -4.99
CA ARG A 33 0.79 -11.39 -5.73
C ARG A 33 1.31 -12.21 -6.90
N ASP A 34 0.54 -13.20 -7.34
CA ASP A 34 0.78 -13.86 -8.62
C ASP A 34 0.22 -13.04 -9.78
N THR A 35 0.95 -11.96 -10.13
CA THR A 35 0.63 -11.07 -11.25
C THR A 35 1.79 -11.10 -12.26
N PRO A 36 1.51 -10.98 -13.58
CA PRO A 36 2.53 -11.09 -14.62
C PRO A 36 3.50 -9.90 -14.65
N LEU A 37 3.09 -8.74 -14.12
CA LEU A 37 3.95 -7.58 -13.89
C LEU A 37 3.91 -7.19 -12.42
N LYS A 38 5.09 -7.19 -11.79
CA LYS A 38 5.32 -6.81 -10.40
C LYS A 38 6.79 -6.45 -10.17
N LEU A 39 7.05 -5.73 -9.08
CA LEU A 39 8.40 -5.48 -8.56
C LEU A 39 8.48 -6.06 -7.14
N MET A 40 9.53 -6.83 -6.86
CA MET A 40 9.68 -7.51 -5.58
C MET A 40 10.03 -6.53 -4.45
N HIS A 41 9.29 -6.56 -3.34
CA HIS A 41 9.61 -5.82 -2.12
C HIS A 41 10.70 -6.52 -1.27
N SER A 42 10.96 -7.80 -1.53
CA SER A 42 11.98 -8.59 -0.84
C SER A 42 12.65 -9.61 -1.78
N VAL A 43 13.92 -9.94 -1.51
CA VAL A 43 14.66 -10.97 -2.25
C VAL A 43 15.73 -11.60 -1.35
N SER A 44 15.94 -12.91 -1.46
CA SER A 44 17.07 -13.62 -0.85
C SER A 44 18.02 -14.11 -1.93
N THR A 45 19.30 -13.76 -1.84
CA THR A 45 20.31 -14.08 -2.87
C THR A 45 21.64 -14.51 -2.25
N ARG A 46 22.52 -15.05 -3.09
CA ARG A 46 23.91 -15.33 -2.77
C ARG A 46 24.81 -14.23 -3.36
N ILE A 47 25.81 -13.83 -2.57
CA ILE A 47 26.87 -12.89 -2.97
C ILE A 47 28.19 -13.68 -3.03
N GLY A 48 29.11 -13.27 -3.91
CA GLY A 48 30.44 -13.89 -4.04
C GLY A 48 30.51 -15.25 -4.75
N ASP A 49 29.40 -15.98 -4.86
CA ASP A 49 29.36 -17.22 -5.65
C ASP A 49 29.78 -16.94 -7.11
N PRO A 50 30.80 -17.64 -7.65
CA PRO A 50 31.16 -17.48 -9.05
C PRO A 50 30.02 -17.95 -9.95
N ARG A 51 29.83 -17.27 -11.09
CA ARG A 51 28.86 -17.65 -12.12
C ARG A 51 29.05 -19.13 -12.47
N ARG A 52 28.11 -19.99 -12.06
CA ARG A 52 28.09 -21.42 -12.40
C ARG A 52 28.02 -21.59 -13.93
N ARG A 53 29.18 -21.68 -14.59
CA ARG A 53 29.30 -22.30 -15.90
C ARG A 53 28.84 -23.74 -15.73
N ARG A 54 27.62 -24.06 -16.17
CA ARG A 54 27.21 -25.45 -16.32
C ARG A 54 28.22 -26.13 -17.25
N PRO A 55 28.74 -27.34 -16.92
CA PRO A 55 29.31 -28.21 -17.93
C PRO A 55 28.28 -28.45 -19.03
N ASP A 56 28.71 -28.61 -20.28
CA ASP A 56 27.79 -28.89 -21.39
C ASP A 56 27.39 -30.37 -21.42
N VAL A 57 26.58 -30.75 -20.43
CA VAL A 57 25.96 -32.08 -20.31
C VAL A 57 24.50 -32.06 -20.79
N GLY A 58 24.05 -31.00 -21.49
CA GLY A 58 22.62 -30.67 -21.67
C GLY A 58 21.77 -31.85 -22.13
N ALA A 59 22.10 -32.43 -23.29
CA ALA A 59 21.36 -33.57 -23.85
C ALA A 59 21.39 -34.83 -22.97
N PHE A 60 22.47 -35.07 -22.22
CA PHE A 60 22.58 -36.22 -21.32
C PHE A 60 21.81 -36.00 -20.01
N ALA A 61 21.86 -34.79 -19.44
CA ALA A 61 21.13 -34.44 -18.22
C ALA A 61 19.61 -34.44 -18.43
N ASP A 62 19.13 -33.86 -19.54
CA ASP A 62 17.70 -33.86 -19.88
C ASP A 62 17.20 -35.30 -20.15
N TRP A 63 18.01 -36.13 -20.82
CA TRP A 63 17.74 -37.57 -20.97
C TRP A 63 17.71 -38.31 -19.63
N LEU A 64 18.66 -38.04 -18.73
CA LEU A 64 18.75 -38.68 -17.41
C LEU A 64 17.51 -38.37 -16.55
N VAL A 65 17.05 -37.11 -16.57
CA VAL A 65 15.82 -36.69 -15.87
C VAL A 65 14.57 -37.33 -16.48
N ALA A 66 14.49 -37.44 -17.80
CA ALA A 66 13.40 -38.15 -18.47
C ALA A 66 13.40 -39.65 -18.11
N TYR A 67 14.58 -40.29 -18.09
CA TYR A 67 14.77 -41.69 -17.73
C TYR A 67 14.40 -41.96 -16.26
N GLN A 68 14.84 -41.12 -15.31
CA GLN A 68 14.50 -41.24 -13.89
C GLN A 68 13.00 -41.10 -13.62
N ARG A 69 12.30 -40.21 -14.35
CA ARG A 69 10.83 -40.07 -14.28
C ARG A 69 10.10 -41.33 -14.76
N ALA A 70 10.67 -42.06 -15.73
CA ALA A 70 10.11 -43.33 -16.21
C ALA A 70 10.50 -44.55 -15.34
N SER A 71 11.62 -44.48 -14.60
CA SER A 71 12.22 -45.60 -13.85
C SER A 71 12.06 -45.51 -12.32
N SER A 72 10.92 -44.95 -11.87
CA SER A 72 10.43 -44.97 -10.48
C SER A 72 11.41 -44.50 -9.40
N GLY A 73 12.22 -43.46 -9.69
CA GLY A 73 12.82 -42.60 -8.66
C GLY A 73 14.04 -43.17 -7.91
N ARG A 74 14.83 -44.05 -8.54
CA ARG A 74 16.07 -44.60 -7.96
C ARG A 74 17.21 -43.58 -7.86
N GLY A 75 18.17 -43.86 -6.98
CA GLY A 75 19.36 -43.04 -6.77
C GLY A 75 20.28 -42.96 -7.99
N LEU A 76 21.03 -41.86 -8.10
CA LEU A 76 21.89 -41.59 -9.25
C LEU A 76 23.10 -42.55 -9.32
N ALA A 77 23.58 -43.03 -8.17
CA ALA A 77 24.62 -44.06 -8.08
C ALA A 77 24.14 -45.43 -8.59
N ASP A 78 22.94 -45.87 -8.19
CA ASP A 78 22.34 -47.13 -8.67
C ASP A 78 22.15 -47.10 -10.19
N LEU A 79 21.66 -45.97 -10.70
CA LEU A 79 21.44 -45.73 -12.12
C LEU A 79 22.76 -45.76 -12.91
N ARG A 80 23.82 -45.13 -12.41
CA ARG A 80 25.16 -45.21 -13.00
C ARG A 80 25.67 -46.64 -13.06
N ALA A 81 25.63 -47.36 -11.93
CA ALA A 81 26.09 -48.74 -11.86
C ALA A 81 25.32 -49.67 -12.82
N GLN A 82 24.00 -49.46 -12.98
CA GLN A 82 23.20 -50.18 -13.96
C GLN A 82 23.61 -49.85 -15.41
N LEU A 83 23.84 -48.58 -15.74
CA LEU A 83 24.18 -48.15 -17.09
C LEU A 83 25.59 -48.58 -17.51
N THR A 84 26.57 -48.58 -16.60
CA THR A 84 27.94 -49.02 -16.92
C THR A 84 28.06 -50.55 -16.97
N ALA A 85 27.38 -51.29 -16.09
CA ALA A 85 27.53 -52.76 -15.99
C ALA A 85 27.17 -53.56 -17.26
N THR A 86 26.38 -52.98 -18.18
CA THR A 86 25.97 -53.64 -19.43
C THR A 86 26.35 -52.86 -20.70
N ALA A 87 27.16 -51.81 -20.61
CA ALA A 87 27.50 -50.98 -21.77
C ALA A 87 28.65 -51.59 -22.62
N PRO A 88 28.54 -51.60 -23.97
CA PRO A 88 29.67 -51.91 -24.85
C PRO A 88 30.84 -50.92 -24.62
N PRO A 89 32.12 -51.29 -24.81
CA PRO A 89 33.27 -50.49 -24.37
C PRO A 89 33.30 -49.02 -24.83
N GLY A 90 32.83 -48.72 -26.04
CA GLY A 90 32.74 -47.33 -26.52
C GLY A 90 31.64 -46.53 -25.82
N THR A 91 30.50 -47.16 -25.52
CA THR A 91 29.38 -46.54 -24.79
C THR A 91 29.64 -46.46 -23.30
N LEU A 92 30.34 -47.45 -22.73
CA LEU A 92 30.81 -47.46 -21.35
C LEU A 92 31.63 -46.20 -21.08
N ARG A 93 32.65 -45.97 -21.90
CA ARG A 93 33.48 -44.76 -21.80
C ARG A 93 32.68 -43.46 -21.93
N MET A 94 31.70 -43.40 -22.85
CA MET A 94 30.83 -42.22 -22.97
C MET A 94 29.98 -41.98 -21.71
N PHE A 95 29.50 -43.03 -21.03
CA PHE A 95 28.84 -42.89 -19.73
C PHE A 95 29.83 -42.52 -18.62
N GLU A 96 31.03 -43.09 -18.60
CA GLU A 96 32.07 -42.78 -17.62
C GLU A 96 32.52 -41.31 -17.73
N ASP A 97 32.89 -40.84 -18.93
CA ASP A 97 33.24 -39.43 -19.21
C ASP A 97 32.08 -38.48 -18.81
N ALA A 98 30.82 -38.87 -19.06
CA ALA A 98 29.65 -38.06 -18.74
C ALA A 98 29.30 -38.05 -17.24
N PHE A 99 29.49 -39.16 -16.52
CA PHE A 99 29.29 -39.22 -15.07
C PHE A 99 30.47 -38.60 -14.30
N GLU A 100 31.71 -38.67 -14.79
CA GLU A 100 32.84 -37.90 -14.21
C GLU A 100 32.55 -36.39 -14.25
N GLY A 101 31.87 -35.92 -15.31
CA GLY A 101 31.34 -34.55 -15.39
C GLY A 101 30.30 -34.16 -14.32
N PHE A 102 29.70 -35.15 -13.63
CA PHE A 102 28.86 -34.97 -12.44
C PHE A 102 29.63 -35.20 -11.12
N ASP A 103 30.63 -36.10 -11.10
CA ASP A 103 31.37 -36.49 -9.89
C ASP A 103 32.41 -35.47 -9.43
N ARG A 104 32.85 -34.55 -10.30
CA ARG A 104 33.91 -33.59 -9.96
C ARG A 104 33.45 -32.67 -8.82
N ASP A 105 33.88 -33.00 -7.60
CA ASP A 105 33.62 -32.26 -6.37
C ASP A 105 33.88 -30.76 -6.56
N TRP A 106 32.86 -29.95 -6.25
CA TRP A 106 32.90 -28.49 -6.44
C TRP A 106 33.57 -27.77 -5.27
N GLU A 107 34.72 -28.28 -4.82
CA GLU A 107 35.62 -27.56 -3.93
C GLU A 107 36.34 -26.44 -4.70
N ILE A 108 35.65 -25.30 -4.78
CA ILE A 108 36.26 -24.04 -5.16
C ILE A 108 37.05 -23.56 -3.95
N GLU A 109 38.38 -23.74 -3.95
CA GLU A 109 39.26 -23.03 -3.02
C GLU A 109 39.00 -21.53 -3.13
N LEU A 110 38.68 -20.89 -2.01
CA LEU A 110 38.30 -19.49 -1.96
C LEU A 110 39.50 -18.61 -1.60
N PRO A 111 39.85 -17.60 -2.42
CA PRO A 111 40.70 -16.51 -1.97
C PRO A 111 40.03 -15.77 -0.79
N PRO A 112 40.74 -15.52 0.32
CA PRO A 112 40.15 -14.97 1.55
C PRO A 112 39.64 -13.52 1.41
N ASP A 113 40.06 -12.81 0.37
CA ASP A 113 39.64 -11.44 0.03
C ASP A 113 38.25 -11.36 -0.64
N VAL A 114 37.66 -12.50 -1.02
CA VAL A 114 36.30 -12.55 -1.60
C VAL A 114 35.24 -12.33 -0.52
N VAL A 115 34.31 -11.42 -0.79
CA VAL A 115 33.05 -11.27 -0.04
C VAL A 115 32.07 -12.34 -0.55
N ARG A 116 31.75 -13.35 0.27
CA ARG A 116 30.83 -14.43 -0.10
C ARG A 116 29.86 -14.76 1.04
N GLY A 117 28.59 -14.99 0.71
CA GLY A 117 27.57 -15.24 1.72
C GLY A 117 26.14 -15.22 1.19
N ARG A 118 25.16 -15.21 2.08
CA ARG A 118 23.74 -15.00 1.78
C ARG A 118 23.33 -13.58 2.20
N ALA A 119 22.61 -12.88 1.33
CA ALA A 119 21.95 -11.62 1.67
C ALA A 119 20.42 -11.80 1.59
N LYS A 120 19.71 -11.45 2.66
CA LYS A 120 18.28 -11.10 2.59
C LYS A 120 18.21 -9.60 2.32
N LEU A 121 17.40 -9.15 1.36
CA LEU A 121 17.19 -7.74 1.05
C LEU A 121 15.70 -7.38 1.12
N GLN A 122 15.41 -6.22 1.71
CA GLN A 122 14.18 -5.44 1.53
C GLN A 122 14.49 -4.37 0.47
N ILE A 123 13.59 -4.22 -0.50
CA ILE A 123 13.66 -3.22 -1.56
C ILE A 123 12.41 -2.36 -1.44
N SER A 124 12.59 -1.05 -1.20
CA SER A 124 11.50 -0.07 -1.17
C SER A 124 11.04 0.28 -2.60
N SER A 125 9.94 1.02 -2.72
CA SER A 125 9.35 1.34 -4.03
C SER A 125 10.35 1.97 -4.98
N ILE A 126 10.60 1.29 -6.10
CA ILE A 126 11.50 1.78 -7.14
C ILE A 126 10.93 3.06 -7.73
N THR A 127 11.78 4.07 -7.89
CA THR A 127 11.45 5.31 -8.60
C THR A 127 12.41 5.51 -9.77
N MET A 128 11.93 6.19 -10.79
CA MET A 128 12.70 6.62 -11.95
C MET A 128 12.82 8.15 -11.96
N GLY A 129 13.90 8.64 -12.55
CA GLY A 129 14.05 10.00 -13.07
C GLY A 129 14.69 9.98 -14.46
N VAL A 130 14.54 11.06 -15.21
CA VAL A 130 15.16 11.23 -16.53
C VAL A 130 15.90 12.56 -16.52
N PRO A 131 17.25 12.58 -16.60
CA PRO A 131 18.02 13.82 -16.50
C PRO A 131 17.56 14.86 -17.53
N ASP A 132 17.60 16.15 -17.15
CA ASP A 132 17.16 17.22 -18.03
C ASP A 132 18.00 17.24 -19.32
N GLY A 133 17.32 17.36 -20.47
CA GLY A 133 17.93 17.23 -21.80
C GLY A 133 18.23 15.79 -22.26
N SER A 134 18.21 14.78 -21.39
CA SER A 134 18.54 13.39 -21.74
C SER A 134 17.54 12.79 -22.73
N SER A 135 18.04 12.22 -23.82
CA SER A 135 17.25 11.42 -24.80
C SER A 135 17.70 9.96 -24.89
N THR A 136 18.64 9.54 -24.04
CA THR A 136 19.28 8.20 -24.07
C THR A 136 19.46 7.56 -22.70
N GLU A 137 19.33 8.30 -21.59
CA GLU A 137 19.60 7.79 -20.24
C GLU A 137 18.40 8.02 -19.30
N VAL A 138 18.09 7.00 -18.49
CA VAL A 138 17.16 7.08 -17.35
C VAL A 138 17.87 6.64 -16.06
N VAL A 139 17.52 7.22 -14.93
CA VAL A 139 18.10 6.90 -13.62
C VAL A 139 17.06 6.19 -12.76
N ILE A 140 17.38 4.99 -12.31
CA ILE A 140 16.58 4.20 -11.38
C ILE A 140 17.13 4.36 -9.96
N ARG A 141 16.22 4.48 -8.99
CA ARG A 141 16.50 4.64 -7.57
C ARG A 141 15.71 3.63 -6.75
N ALA A 142 16.36 2.98 -5.79
CA ALA A 142 15.71 2.12 -4.81
C ALA A 142 16.38 2.27 -3.45
N ALA A 143 15.60 2.63 -2.42
CA ALA A 143 16.06 2.50 -1.04
C ALA A 143 16.07 1.02 -0.66
N VAL A 144 17.19 0.53 -0.13
CA VAL A 144 17.42 -0.87 0.20
C VAL A 144 17.89 -1.03 1.63
N ARG A 145 17.40 -2.09 2.28
CA ARG A 145 17.95 -2.63 3.52
C ARG A 145 18.36 -4.07 3.28
N ALA A 146 19.48 -4.50 3.82
CA ALA A 146 19.95 -5.87 3.67
C ALA A 146 20.53 -6.43 4.97
N GLN A 147 20.24 -7.70 5.24
CA GLN A 147 20.90 -8.48 6.28
C GLN A 147 21.85 -9.48 5.62
N TYR A 148 23.13 -9.38 5.97
CA TYR A 148 24.20 -10.19 5.40
C TYR A 148 24.64 -11.31 6.35
N TYR A 149 24.83 -12.49 5.79
CA TYR A 149 25.30 -13.69 6.48
C TYR A 149 26.53 -14.20 5.72
N PRO A 150 27.77 -13.95 6.21
CA PRO A 150 29.00 -14.38 5.54
C PRO A 150 29.14 -15.91 5.53
N ASP A 151 29.84 -16.43 4.52
CA ASP A 151 30.36 -17.81 4.55
C ASP A 151 31.64 -17.87 5.42
N PRO A 152 31.89 -18.97 6.15
CA PRO A 152 33.09 -19.12 6.98
C PRO A 152 34.39 -18.90 6.21
N GLY A 153 35.33 -18.15 6.81
CA GLY A 153 36.65 -17.89 6.22
C GLY A 153 36.68 -16.86 5.08
N THR A 154 35.57 -16.15 4.82
CA THR A 154 35.46 -15.16 3.74
C THR A 154 35.42 -13.73 4.28
N THR A 155 35.64 -12.72 3.43
CA THR A 155 35.64 -11.33 3.90
C THR A 155 34.24 -10.87 4.31
N GLU A 156 34.11 -10.42 5.57
CA GLU A 156 32.85 -9.93 6.12
C GLU A 156 32.41 -8.59 5.50
N LEU A 157 31.09 -8.42 5.42
CA LEU A 157 30.42 -7.12 5.33
C LEU A 157 29.62 -6.89 6.62
N PRO A 158 29.33 -5.63 7.00
CA PRO A 158 28.48 -5.32 8.13
C PRO A 158 27.14 -6.08 8.08
N PRO A 159 26.66 -6.62 9.21
CA PRO A 159 25.52 -7.55 9.24
C PRO A 159 24.19 -6.90 8.84
N SER A 160 24.07 -5.58 8.99
CA SER A 160 22.99 -4.75 8.47
C SER A 160 23.54 -3.66 7.55
N VAL A 161 22.87 -3.47 6.41
CA VAL A 161 23.17 -2.42 5.42
C VAL A 161 21.89 -1.63 5.17
N HIS A 162 21.99 -0.29 5.13
CA HIS A 162 20.90 0.61 4.76
C HIS A 162 21.44 1.72 3.84
N GLY A 163 20.81 1.93 2.67
CA GLY A 163 21.17 2.99 1.73
C GLY A 163 20.27 3.05 0.49
N GLU A 164 20.64 3.88 -0.48
CA GLU A 164 19.97 4.02 -1.78
C GLU A 164 20.88 3.47 -2.89
N VAL A 165 20.37 2.54 -3.71
CA VAL A 165 20.99 2.18 -4.99
C VAL A 165 20.54 3.19 -6.04
N ARG A 166 21.50 3.77 -6.76
CA ARG A 166 21.27 4.67 -7.90
C ARG A 166 21.93 4.07 -9.13
N ALA A 167 21.16 3.74 -10.15
CA ALA A 167 21.67 3.10 -11.36
C ALA A 167 21.12 3.77 -12.62
N THR A 168 22.01 4.29 -13.46
CA THR A 168 21.66 4.81 -14.79
C THR A 168 21.61 3.67 -15.80
N PHE A 169 20.58 3.69 -16.64
CA PHE A 169 20.39 2.77 -17.74
C PHE A 169 20.35 3.52 -19.08
N ASP A 170 21.12 3.02 -20.03
CA ASP A 170 21.13 3.45 -21.42
C ASP A 170 19.92 2.83 -22.14
N VAL A 171 19.09 3.69 -22.74
CA VAL A 171 17.85 3.33 -23.43
C VAL A 171 18.02 3.61 -24.92
N SER A 172 17.86 2.57 -25.74
CA SER A 172 18.04 2.63 -27.19
C SER A 172 16.95 1.82 -27.91
N GLN A 173 16.66 2.16 -29.16
CA GLN A 173 15.76 1.39 -30.02
C GLN A 173 16.52 0.83 -31.20
N ILE A 174 16.25 -0.42 -31.58
CA ILE A 174 16.76 -1.04 -32.81
C ILE A 174 15.60 -1.54 -33.69
N PRO A 175 15.78 -1.64 -35.02
CA PRO A 175 14.87 -2.38 -35.88
C PRO A 175 14.78 -3.86 -35.45
N HIS A 176 13.58 -4.44 -35.45
CA HIS A 176 13.38 -5.86 -35.18
C HIS A 176 12.13 -6.37 -35.90
N GLY A 177 12.33 -7.31 -36.85
CA GLY A 177 11.25 -7.75 -37.75
C GLY A 177 10.69 -6.58 -38.55
N THR A 178 9.37 -6.43 -38.56
CA THR A 178 8.64 -5.29 -39.12
C THR A 178 8.49 -4.10 -38.14
N GLY A 179 9.00 -4.23 -36.91
CA GLY A 179 8.82 -3.27 -35.83
C GLY A 179 10.13 -2.77 -35.22
N ARG A 180 10.06 -2.35 -33.96
CA ARG A 180 11.20 -1.84 -33.18
C ARG A 180 11.27 -2.55 -31.83
N ARG A 181 12.50 -2.75 -31.35
CA ARG A 181 12.80 -3.36 -30.06
C ARG A 181 13.51 -2.35 -29.17
N LEU A 182 12.97 -2.13 -27.98
CA LEU A 182 13.58 -1.33 -26.94
C LEU A 182 14.66 -2.15 -26.22
N LEU A 183 15.87 -1.60 -26.19
CA LEU A 183 17.02 -2.14 -25.48
C LEU A 183 17.40 -1.20 -24.35
N ILE A 184 17.20 -1.69 -23.13
CA ILE A 184 17.63 -1.06 -21.88
C ILE A 184 18.89 -1.79 -21.44
N ARG A 185 19.96 -1.07 -21.09
CA ARG A 185 21.23 -1.63 -20.59
C ARG A 185 21.73 -0.84 -19.38
N PRO A 186 22.33 -1.49 -18.36
CA PRO A 186 22.95 -0.77 -17.25
C PRO A 186 24.23 -0.08 -17.72
N SER A 187 24.50 1.14 -17.23
CA SER A 187 25.63 1.91 -17.71
C SER A 187 26.99 1.22 -17.46
N ALA A 188 27.84 1.24 -18.49
CA ALA A 188 29.23 0.79 -18.40
C ALA A 188 30.10 1.71 -17.52
N GLN A 189 29.62 2.90 -17.14
CA GLN A 189 30.37 3.85 -16.30
C GLN A 189 30.12 3.58 -14.81
N ASP A 190 31.18 3.33 -14.04
CA ASP A 190 31.09 3.05 -12.60
C ASP A 190 30.55 4.21 -11.76
N ALA A 191 30.80 5.46 -12.18
CA ALA A 191 30.24 6.66 -11.57
C ALA A 191 28.74 6.87 -11.87
N LYS A 192 28.11 6.00 -12.69
CA LYS A 192 26.67 6.01 -12.99
C LYS A 192 25.90 4.86 -12.32
N ILE A 193 26.57 4.02 -11.53
CA ILE A 193 25.95 2.99 -10.71
C ILE A 193 26.58 3.03 -9.31
N GLU A 194 25.82 3.58 -8.37
CA GLU A 194 26.25 3.93 -7.01
C GLU A 194 25.43 3.18 -5.95
N PHE A 195 26.06 2.97 -4.80
CA PHE A 195 25.37 2.73 -3.54
C PHE A 195 25.67 3.90 -2.58
N VAL A 196 24.63 4.59 -2.15
CA VAL A 196 24.72 5.74 -1.23
C VAL A 196 24.25 5.28 0.14
N ALA A 197 25.19 5.17 1.10
CA ALA A 197 24.87 4.79 2.47
C ALA A 197 23.87 5.78 3.11
N ALA A 198 22.91 5.27 3.88
CA ALA A 198 21.98 6.13 4.59
C ALA A 198 22.73 6.99 5.64
N PRO A 199 22.53 8.31 5.70
CA PRO A 199 23.14 9.16 6.73
C PRO A 199 22.80 8.64 8.14
N GLY A 200 23.80 8.51 9.02
CA GLY A 200 23.63 7.95 10.36
C GLY A 200 23.79 6.43 10.48
N SER A 201 23.81 5.67 9.37
CA SER A 201 23.87 4.19 9.39
C SER A 201 25.17 3.55 9.92
N GLY A 202 26.16 4.34 10.35
CA GLY A 202 27.45 3.85 10.86
C GLY A 202 28.34 3.16 9.82
N LEU A 203 27.94 3.10 8.54
CA LEU A 203 28.62 2.32 7.52
C LEU A 203 29.98 2.93 7.12
N ALA A 204 31.08 2.21 7.41
CA ALA A 204 32.43 2.66 7.10
C ALA A 204 32.67 2.85 5.59
N PRO A 205 33.41 3.89 5.14
CA PRO A 205 33.60 4.17 3.70
C PRO A 205 34.20 3.02 2.88
N GLN A 206 35.06 2.19 3.48
CA GLN A 206 35.63 1.01 2.82
C GLN A 206 34.57 -0.08 2.61
N ALA A 207 33.67 -0.29 3.57
CA ALA A 207 32.55 -1.23 3.44
C ALA A 207 31.52 -0.72 2.40
N ALA A 208 31.19 0.58 2.43
CA ALA A 208 30.35 1.22 1.42
C ALA A 208 30.94 1.05 0.00
N SER A 209 32.25 1.19 -0.15
CA SER A 209 32.96 0.96 -1.43
C SER A 209 32.86 -0.49 -1.92
N ARG A 210 33.01 -1.48 -1.02
CA ARG A 210 32.81 -2.91 -1.33
C ARG A 210 31.36 -3.21 -1.75
N ILE A 211 30.38 -2.65 -1.04
CA ILE A 211 28.96 -2.79 -1.35
C ILE A 211 28.63 -2.18 -2.72
N ALA A 212 29.18 -0.99 -3.03
CA ALA A 212 29.02 -0.37 -4.34
C ALA A 212 29.56 -1.24 -5.49
N ALA A 213 30.69 -1.94 -5.29
CA ALA A 213 31.24 -2.86 -6.29
C ALA A 213 30.33 -4.07 -6.54
N GLU A 214 29.82 -4.73 -5.50
CA GLU A 214 28.87 -5.85 -5.66
C GLU A 214 27.50 -5.38 -6.21
N VAL A 215 27.06 -4.14 -5.91
CA VAL A 215 25.88 -3.54 -6.54
C VAL A 215 26.09 -3.33 -8.04
N ARG A 216 27.24 -2.80 -8.48
CA ARG A 216 27.56 -2.65 -9.92
C ARG A 216 27.55 -3.98 -10.64
N LYS A 217 28.19 -4.99 -10.05
CA LYS A 217 28.23 -6.37 -10.53
C LYS A 217 26.82 -6.96 -10.62
N PHE A 218 26.00 -6.86 -9.57
CA PHE A 218 24.62 -7.34 -9.59
C PHE A 218 23.77 -6.66 -10.68
N ILE A 219 23.82 -5.33 -10.79
CA ILE A 219 23.07 -4.56 -11.78
C ILE A 219 23.51 -4.88 -13.22
N ARG A 220 24.80 -5.18 -13.46
CA ARG A 220 25.33 -5.53 -14.80
C ARG A 220 25.24 -7.01 -15.15
N GLU A 221 25.27 -7.92 -14.19
CA GLU A 221 25.45 -9.36 -14.41
C GLU A 221 24.35 -10.26 -13.86
N GLY A 222 23.56 -9.78 -12.88
CA GLY A 222 22.48 -10.51 -12.21
C GLY A 222 21.07 -10.08 -12.59
N VAL A 223 20.89 -8.88 -13.18
CA VAL A 223 19.60 -8.40 -13.66
C VAL A 223 19.39 -8.82 -15.13
N SER A 224 18.47 -9.76 -15.36
CA SER A 224 18.02 -10.15 -16.70
C SER A 224 17.08 -9.10 -17.31
N LEU A 225 17.64 -8.09 -17.97
CA LEU A 225 16.86 -7.14 -18.77
C LEU A 225 16.37 -7.80 -20.06
N LEU A 226 15.09 -8.19 -20.08
CA LEU A 226 14.45 -8.69 -21.30
C LEU A 226 14.27 -7.53 -22.30
N PRO A 227 14.61 -7.73 -23.60
CA PRO A 227 14.31 -6.74 -24.62
C PRO A 227 12.80 -6.64 -24.83
N VAL A 228 12.26 -5.42 -24.87
CA VAL A 228 10.83 -5.20 -25.07
C VAL A 228 10.58 -4.94 -26.55
N ASP A 229 9.92 -5.87 -27.23
CA ASP A 229 9.38 -5.60 -28.56
C ASP A 229 8.23 -4.59 -28.43
N LEU A 230 8.38 -3.45 -29.10
CA LEU A 230 7.39 -2.38 -29.08
C LEU A 230 6.22 -2.78 -29.99
N PRO A 231 4.95 -2.45 -29.63
CA PRO A 231 3.82 -2.63 -30.51
C PRO A 231 4.05 -2.05 -31.91
N HIS A 232 3.51 -2.68 -32.95
CA HIS A 232 3.69 -2.24 -34.33
C HIS A 232 3.10 -0.84 -34.60
N ASP A 233 2.12 -0.44 -33.79
CA ASP A 233 1.47 0.87 -33.73
C ASP A 233 2.12 1.85 -32.72
N PHE A 234 3.27 1.49 -32.11
CA PHE A 234 3.89 2.31 -31.06
C PHE A 234 4.37 3.68 -31.58
N ALA A 235 3.60 4.71 -31.23
CA ALA A 235 3.66 6.07 -31.77
C ALA A 235 5.03 6.78 -31.70
N PHE A 236 5.87 6.47 -30.70
CA PHE A 236 7.01 7.32 -30.34
C PHE A 236 8.35 6.76 -30.82
N ALA A 237 9.13 7.57 -31.53
CA ALA A 237 10.49 7.21 -31.99
C ALA A 237 11.57 7.57 -30.96
N HIS A 238 11.36 8.63 -30.18
CA HIS A 238 12.35 9.23 -29.28
C HIS A 238 11.70 9.64 -27.95
N PHE A 239 12.52 10.00 -26.96
CA PHE A 239 12.08 10.68 -25.74
C PHE A 239 13.06 11.83 -25.39
N LYS A 240 12.65 12.72 -24.49
CA LYS A 240 13.53 13.70 -23.84
C LYS A 240 13.09 13.95 -22.40
N GLY A 241 14.01 13.91 -21.45
CA GLY A 241 13.79 14.44 -20.10
C GLY A 241 13.72 15.96 -20.13
N VAL A 242 12.72 16.54 -19.49
CA VAL A 242 12.55 18.01 -19.41
C VAL A 242 12.27 18.40 -17.96
N GLY A 243 13.08 19.31 -17.43
CA GLY A 243 12.99 19.82 -16.07
C GLY A 243 13.52 18.87 -14.99
N SER A 244 13.34 19.27 -13.73
CA SER A 244 13.91 18.60 -12.57
C SER A 244 12.96 18.58 -11.38
N GLY A 245 13.26 17.74 -10.38
CA GLY A 245 12.48 17.60 -9.15
C GLY A 245 11.02 17.20 -9.41
N SER A 246 10.10 17.83 -8.68
CA SER A 246 8.64 17.61 -8.77
C SER A 246 8.03 17.94 -10.14
N HIS A 247 8.71 18.75 -10.96
CA HIS A 247 8.24 19.21 -12.27
C HIS A 247 8.91 18.49 -13.45
N GLN A 248 9.71 17.46 -13.18
CA GLN A 248 10.34 16.65 -14.22
C GLN A 248 9.31 15.86 -15.02
N VAL A 249 9.41 15.92 -16.34
CA VAL A 249 8.54 15.21 -17.28
C VAL A 249 9.36 14.41 -18.29
N ILE A 250 8.79 13.33 -18.82
CA ILE A 250 9.25 12.73 -20.07
C ILE A 250 8.43 13.34 -21.20
N ALA A 251 9.10 14.02 -22.12
CA ALA A 251 8.54 14.43 -23.40
C ALA A 251 8.71 13.30 -24.42
N LEU A 252 7.61 12.95 -25.09
CA LEU A 252 7.52 11.94 -26.14
C LEU A 252 7.05 12.64 -27.43
N PRO A 253 7.96 13.11 -28.29
CA PRO A 253 7.60 13.72 -29.56
C PRO A 253 6.89 12.74 -30.49
N TYR A 254 5.89 13.24 -31.24
CA TYR A 254 5.04 12.43 -32.09
C TYR A 254 4.98 12.96 -33.52
N GLN A 255 5.02 12.04 -34.48
CA GLN A 255 4.89 12.31 -35.91
C GLN A 255 3.56 11.70 -36.41
N PHE A 256 2.66 12.54 -36.91
CA PHE A 256 1.45 12.05 -37.57
C PHE A 256 1.82 11.45 -38.93
N SER A 257 1.54 10.15 -39.11
CA SER A 257 1.95 9.30 -40.24
C SER A 257 3.47 9.07 -40.38
N GLY A 258 3.86 8.08 -41.20
CA GLY A 258 5.24 7.57 -41.36
C GLY A 258 6.22 8.49 -42.09
N ALA A 259 6.08 9.81 -41.94
CA ALA A 259 7.11 10.76 -42.35
C ALA A 259 8.41 10.55 -41.53
N PRO A 260 9.60 10.83 -42.09
CA PRO A 260 10.86 10.70 -41.37
C PRO A 260 10.95 11.66 -40.18
N SER A 261 11.68 11.27 -39.13
CA SER A 261 11.93 12.16 -37.97
C SER A 261 12.69 13.44 -38.40
N PRO A 262 12.34 14.62 -37.87
CA PRO A 262 13.08 15.86 -38.14
C PRO A 262 14.54 15.78 -37.68
N PRO A 263 15.52 16.25 -38.47
CA PRO A 263 16.96 16.04 -38.22
C PRO A 263 17.49 16.73 -36.95
N SER A 264 16.81 17.77 -36.46
CA SER A 264 17.17 18.55 -35.26
C SER A 264 16.19 18.37 -34.09
N GLY A 265 15.13 17.55 -34.27
CA GLY A 265 13.82 17.77 -33.63
C GLY A 265 13.74 17.75 -32.11
N LEU A 266 14.70 17.15 -31.42
CA LEU A 266 14.73 17.08 -29.95
C LEU A 266 15.32 18.33 -29.29
N GLN A 267 16.18 19.09 -29.97
CA GLN A 267 16.91 20.18 -29.30
C GLN A 267 15.97 21.32 -28.92
N SER A 268 15.15 21.75 -29.87
CA SER A 268 14.13 22.80 -29.73
C SER A 268 13.09 22.54 -28.62
N LEU A 269 12.85 21.27 -28.25
CA LEU A 269 11.88 20.90 -27.20
C LEU A 269 12.50 21.10 -25.81
N THR A 270 12.17 22.20 -25.13
CA THR A 270 12.81 22.61 -23.86
C THR A 270 11.82 22.94 -22.75
N GLN A 271 10.54 23.11 -23.04
CA GLN A 271 9.55 23.61 -22.07
C GLN A 271 8.56 22.54 -21.62
N SER A 272 8.47 22.34 -20.31
CA SER A 272 7.37 21.58 -19.70
C SER A 272 6.06 22.39 -19.81
N PHE A 273 5.01 21.78 -20.34
CA PHE A 273 3.68 22.37 -20.46
C PHE A 273 2.65 21.77 -19.48
N LEU A 274 3.06 20.89 -18.57
CA LEU A 274 2.15 20.23 -17.62
C LEU A 274 1.78 21.10 -16.41
N GLY A 275 2.70 21.93 -15.91
CA GLY A 275 2.51 22.63 -14.63
C GLY A 275 2.35 21.65 -13.46
N SER A 276 1.16 21.61 -12.86
CA SER A 276 0.78 20.62 -11.84
C SER A 276 0.16 19.34 -12.42
N SER A 277 -0.19 19.29 -13.71
CA SER A 277 -0.91 18.15 -14.31
C SER A 277 -0.04 16.90 -14.41
N GLY A 278 -0.68 15.73 -14.48
CA GLY A 278 -0.04 14.42 -14.54
C GLY A 278 0.41 14.01 -15.95
N PHE A 279 -0.36 14.41 -16.95
CA PHE A 279 0.00 14.27 -18.37
C PHE A 279 -0.54 15.43 -19.20
N GLY A 280 -0.10 15.51 -20.45
CA GLY A 280 -0.68 16.40 -21.45
C GLY A 280 -0.24 16.11 -22.87
N PHE A 281 -0.94 16.72 -23.81
CA PHE A 281 -0.70 16.68 -25.25
C PHE A 281 -0.51 18.12 -25.76
N ALA A 282 0.53 18.35 -26.55
CA ALA A 282 0.75 19.59 -27.30
C ALA A 282 0.72 19.30 -28.80
N VAL A 283 0.02 20.13 -29.58
CA VAL A 283 -0.08 20.03 -31.04
C VAL A 283 0.26 21.38 -31.67
N SER A 284 1.16 21.42 -32.65
CA SER A 284 1.61 22.67 -33.27
C SER A 284 0.52 23.34 -34.09
N LYS A 285 0.52 24.68 -34.11
CA LYS A 285 -0.41 25.48 -34.93
C LYS A 285 -0.36 25.12 -36.41
N GLU A 286 0.81 24.74 -36.94
CA GLU A 286 0.93 24.31 -38.33
C GLU A 286 0.18 23.00 -38.57
N HIS A 287 0.23 22.04 -37.64
CA HIS A 287 -0.56 20.82 -37.79
C HIS A 287 -2.06 21.09 -37.59
N VAL A 288 -2.47 21.90 -36.60
CA VAL A 288 -3.88 22.28 -36.43
C VAL A 288 -4.42 23.01 -37.67
N ASN A 289 -3.61 23.85 -38.32
CA ASN A 289 -3.95 24.47 -39.61
C ASN A 289 -4.14 23.46 -40.76
N THR A 290 -3.53 22.27 -40.71
CA THR A 290 -3.81 21.18 -41.68
C THR A 290 -5.05 20.35 -41.35
N LEU A 291 -5.57 20.43 -40.12
CA LEU A 291 -6.80 19.74 -39.71
C LEU A 291 -8.08 20.53 -40.02
N ILE A 292 -7.96 21.83 -40.32
CA ILE A 292 -9.09 22.72 -40.63
C ILE A 292 -9.12 22.97 -42.13
N ASP A 293 -10.12 22.46 -42.83
CA ASP A 293 -10.26 22.66 -44.28
C ASP A 293 -10.75 24.08 -44.62
N VAL A 294 -9.80 25.00 -44.70
CA VAL A 294 -9.99 26.40 -45.12
C VAL A 294 -10.51 26.49 -46.57
N GLU A 295 -10.27 25.48 -47.42
CA GLU A 295 -10.74 25.49 -48.81
C GLU A 295 -12.18 24.99 -48.94
N ALA A 296 -12.63 24.02 -48.13
CA ALA A 296 -14.05 23.69 -47.98
C ALA A 296 -14.87 24.91 -47.54
N ILE A 297 -14.36 25.72 -46.60
CA ILE A 297 -15.01 26.99 -46.19
C ILE A 297 -15.11 27.97 -47.37
N ARG A 298 -14.07 28.08 -48.20
CA ARG A 298 -14.12 28.91 -49.42
C ARG A 298 -15.04 28.37 -50.50
N GLN A 299 -15.19 27.05 -50.61
CA GLN A 299 -16.11 26.41 -51.54
C GLN A 299 -17.56 26.58 -51.09
N ALA A 300 -17.86 26.43 -49.80
CA ALA A 300 -19.19 26.68 -49.23
C ALA A 300 -19.69 28.11 -49.55
N VAL A 301 -18.86 29.12 -49.27
CA VAL A 301 -19.21 30.53 -49.57
C VAL A 301 -19.34 30.79 -51.08
N ARG A 302 -18.50 30.16 -51.93
CA ARG A 302 -18.60 30.27 -53.39
C ARG A 302 -19.83 29.59 -53.98
N ASN A 303 -20.25 28.46 -53.41
CA ASN A 303 -21.39 27.68 -53.87
C ASN A 303 -22.73 28.20 -53.32
N ARG A 304 -22.71 29.26 -52.50
CA ARG A 304 -23.90 29.84 -51.90
C ARG A 304 -24.82 30.50 -52.95
N PRO A 305 -26.15 30.34 -52.85
CA PRO A 305 -27.10 31.09 -53.68
C PRO A 305 -26.87 32.62 -53.60
N PRO A 306 -27.00 33.36 -54.73
CA PRO A 306 -26.76 34.80 -54.75
C PRO A 306 -27.58 35.57 -53.70
N LEU A 307 -26.88 36.29 -52.84
CA LEU A 307 -27.46 37.02 -51.72
C LEU A 307 -28.21 38.24 -52.26
N THR A 308 -29.50 38.31 -52.00
CA THR A 308 -30.35 39.43 -52.46
C THR A 308 -30.30 40.55 -51.42
N ILE A 309 -29.83 41.73 -51.84
CA ILE A 309 -29.73 42.95 -51.03
C ILE A 309 -30.66 43.99 -51.64
N THR A 310 -31.54 44.57 -50.82
CA THR A 310 -32.44 45.65 -51.25
C THR A 310 -31.76 46.99 -51.01
N ILE A 311 -31.48 47.72 -52.10
CA ILE A 311 -30.82 49.02 -52.09
C ILE A 311 -31.87 50.11 -52.31
N SER A 312 -31.86 51.15 -51.47
CA SER A 312 -32.70 52.35 -51.66
C SER A 312 -32.11 53.23 -52.76
N THR A 313 -32.93 53.62 -53.73
CA THR A 313 -32.51 54.47 -54.85
C THR A 313 -32.72 55.95 -54.54
N ILE A 314 -31.95 56.82 -55.20
CA ILE A 314 -32.06 58.29 -55.08
C ILE A 314 -33.41 58.86 -55.57
N PHE A 315 -34.30 58.01 -56.11
CA PHE A 315 -35.65 58.37 -56.57
C PHE A 315 -36.76 57.86 -55.64
N GLY A 316 -36.42 57.41 -54.41
CA GLY A 316 -37.40 57.03 -53.39
C GLY A 316 -38.01 55.63 -53.54
N GLY A 317 -37.41 54.77 -54.38
CA GLY A 317 -37.78 53.36 -54.52
C GLY A 317 -36.75 52.42 -53.89
N SER A 318 -37.10 51.15 -53.72
CA SER A 318 -36.20 50.10 -53.24
C SER A 318 -36.06 48.98 -54.28
N VAL A 319 -34.83 48.61 -54.63
CA VAL A 319 -34.55 47.62 -55.69
C VAL A 319 -33.68 46.50 -55.14
N SER A 320 -34.12 45.26 -55.36
CA SER A 320 -33.45 44.05 -54.90
C SER A 320 -32.40 43.56 -55.91
N VAL A 321 -31.13 43.70 -55.56
CA VAL A 321 -29.96 43.33 -56.36
C VAL A 321 -29.41 42.00 -55.87
N LYS A 322 -29.00 41.12 -56.79
CA LYS A 322 -28.37 39.82 -56.46
C LYS A 322 -26.85 39.93 -56.48
N TYR A 323 -26.21 39.48 -55.42
CA TYR A 323 -24.76 39.47 -55.24
C TYR A 323 -24.21 38.05 -55.12
N ARG A 324 -23.16 37.71 -55.88
CA ARG A 324 -22.33 36.52 -55.65
C ARG A 324 -21.30 36.82 -54.57
N LEU A 325 -20.93 35.82 -53.78
CA LEU A 325 -19.94 35.94 -52.71
C LEU A 325 -18.65 35.20 -53.08
N ARG A 326 -17.50 35.85 -52.86
CA ARG A 326 -16.18 35.28 -53.11
C ARG A 326 -15.15 35.79 -52.11
N PHE A 327 -14.37 34.90 -51.50
CA PHE A 327 -13.20 35.34 -50.71
C PHE A 327 -12.17 36.07 -51.59
N THR A 328 -11.82 37.30 -51.19
CA THR A 328 -10.69 38.06 -51.73
C THR A 328 -9.42 37.84 -50.91
N SER A 329 -9.57 37.59 -49.61
CA SER A 329 -8.48 37.18 -48.72
C SER A 329 -9.01 36.32 -47.57
N GLY A 330 -8.17 35.40 -47.10
CA GLY A 330 -8.52 34.42 -46.08
C GLY A 330 -9.39 33.25 -46.59
N PRO A 331 -10.10 32.53 -45.70
CA PRO A 331 -9.97 32.63 -44.23
C PRO A 331 -8.51 32.45 -43.78
N THR A 332 -8.11 33.15 -42.73
CA THR A 332 -6.80 33.03 -42.07
C THR A 332 -6.98 32.67 -40.61
N LEU A 333 -6.18 31.73 -40.11
CA LEU A 333 -6.22 31.26 -38.72
C LEU A 333 -5.03 31.87 -37.95
N THR A 334 -5.31 32.80 -37.04
CA THR A 334 -4.30 33.49 -36.23
C THR A 334 -4.37 33.00 -34.79
N PHE A 335 -3.35 32.28 -34.34
CA PHE A 335 -3.28 31.75 -32.98
C PHE A 335 -2.94 32.87 -31.98
N LYS A 336 -3.80 33.04 -30.97
CA LYS A 336 -3.64 34.00 -29.88
C LYS A 336 -3.80 33.26 -28.55
N THR A 337 -3.31 33.86 -27.45
CA THR A 337 -3.50 33.30 -26.11
C THR A 337 -4.99 33.16 -25.81
N GLY A 338 -5.43 31.93 -25.56
CA GLY A 338 -6.81 31.56 -25.25
C GLY A 338 -7.80 31.58 -26.44
N ALA A 339 -7.38 31.79 -27.70
CA ALA A 339 -8.28 31.70 -28.86
C ALA A 339 -7.54 31.56 -30.21
N ILE A 340 -8.17 30.88 -31.18
CA ILE A 340 -7.84 31.04 -32.60
C ILE A 340 -8.74 32.15 -33.16
N GLU A 341 -8.15 33.17 -33.77
CA GLU A 341 -8.89 34.20 -34.52
C GLU A 341 -9.00 33.80 -35.99
N ILE A 342 -10.23 33.56 -36.45
CA ILE A 342 -10.56 33.36 -37.86
C ILE A 342 -10.88 34.73 -38.46
N ALA A 343 -10.14 35.15 -39.48
CA ALA A 343 -10.38 36.41 -40.18
C ALA A 343 -10.47 36.21 -41.70
N GLY A 344 -11.19 37.08 -42.40
CA GLY A 344 -11.30 37.02 -43.87
C GLY A 344 -11.99 38.24 -44.46
N ARG A 345 -11.92 38.36 -45.80
CA ARG A 345 -12.65 39.37 -46.58
C ARG A 345 -13.29 38.72 -47.80
N VAL A 346 -14.59 38.97 -47.95
CA VAL A 346 -15.46 38.41 -49.00
C VAL A 346 -15.95 39.58 -49.85
N ALA A 347 -15.71 39.54 -51.16
CA ALA A 347 -16.35 40.44 -52.10
C ALA A 347 -17.82 40.04 -52.32
N ALA A 348 -18.67 41.05 -52.47
CA ALA A 348 -20.03 40.94 -52.95
C ALA A 348 -20.08 41.55 -54.36
N GLU A 349 -20.19 40.70 -55.37
CA GLU A 349 -20.10 41.07 -56.80
C GLU A 349 -21.46 40.92 -57.49
N THR A 350 -21.85 41.86 -58.34
CA THR A 350 -23.12 41.80 -59.11
C THR A 350 -22.92 42.11 -60.59
N ASP A 351 -23.69 41.43 -61.45
CA ASP A 351 -23.75 41.71 -62.89
C ASP A 351 -24.65 42.94 -63.19
N THR A 352 -25.24 43.53 -62.16
CA THR A 352 -26.22 44.63 -62.27
C THR A 352 -25.48 45.96 -62.46
N GLY A 353 -25.22 46.36 -63.70
CA GLY A 353 -24.28 47.45 -64.05
C GLY A 353 -24.52 48.86 -63.49
N TRP A 354 -25.62 49.12 -62.75
CA TRP A 354 -25.83 50.38 -62.00
C TRP A 354 -25.55 50.23 -60.49
N ALA A 355 -25.48 49.01 -59.96
CA ALA A 355 -25.35 48.72 -58.54
C ALA A 355 -23.87 48.55 -58.14
N PRO A 356 -23.47 49.04 -56.96
CA PRO A 356 -22.07 48.98 -56.53
C PRO A 356 -21.67 47.54 -56.17
N ASN A 357 -20.46 47.14 -56.56
CA ASN A 357 -19.77 46.01 -55.92
C ASN A 357 -19.30 46.41 -54.51
N GLY A 358 -19.16 45.45 -53.61
CA GLY A 358 -18.79 45.71 -52.21
C GLY A 358 -18.03 44.57 -51.56
N PHE A 359 -17.89 44.64 -50.24
CA PHE A 359 -17.18 43.66 -49.43
C PHE A 359 -17.81 43.49 -48.05
N VAL A 360 -17.50 42.36 -47.42
CA VAL A 360 -17.65 42.08 -46.00
C VAL A 360 -16.32 41.51 -45.49
N SER A 361 -15.66 42.24 -44.60
CA SER A 361 -14.55 41.80 -43.77
C SER A 361 -15.09 41.28 -42.44
N PHE A 362 -14.45 40.25 -41.88
CA PHE A 362 -14.82 39.75 -40.54
C PHE A 362 -13.62 39.27 -39.72
N LYS A 363 -13.79 39.26 -38.39
CA LYS A 363 -12.99 38.48 -37.44
C LYS A 363 -13.91 37.75 -36.45
N GLN A 364 -13.58 36.51 -36.13
CA GLN A 364 -14.24 35.73 -35.08
C GLN A 364 -13.19 35.06 -34.21
N ARG A 365 -13.30 35.19 -32.89
CA ARG A 365 -12.54 34.36 -31.94
C ARG A 365 -13.24 33.02 -31.76
N VAL A 366 -12.46 31.95 -31.79
CA VAL A 366 -12.90 30.56 -31.60
C VAL A 366 -12.06 29.93 -30.50
N VAL A 367 -12.70 29.17 -29.63
CA VAL A 367 -12.13 28.55 -28.42
C VAL A 367 -12.39 27.05 -28.41
N LEU A 368 -11.55 26.34 -27.66
CA LEU A 368 -11.81 24.94 -27.29
C LEU A 368 -12.41 24.92 -25.90
N VAL A 369 -13.50 24.18 -25.72
CA VAL A 369 -14.20 24.04 -24.43
C VAL A 369 -14.14 22.57 -24.02
N LEU A 370 -13.68 22.30 -22.80
CA LEU A 370 -13.68 20.96 -22.19
C LEU A 370 -14.86 20.85 -21.22
N ASP A 371 -15.81 19.96 -21.52
CA ASP A 371 -16.71 19.44 -20.51
C ASP A 371 -15.97 18.36 -19.72
N THR A 372 -15.63 18.66 -18.46
CA THR A 372 -14.90 17.74 -17.59
C THR A 372 -15.72 16.51 -17.17
N SER A 373 -17.05 16.54 -17.31
CA SER A 373 -17.95 15.45 -16.95
C SER A 373 -18.12 14.41 -18.08
N SER A 374 -18.44 14.84 -19.30
CA SER A 374 -18.46 13.96 -20.48
C SER A 374 -17.06 13.69 -21.06
N GLN A 375 -16.07 14.49 -20.65
CA GLN A 375 -14.68 14.47 -21.12
C GLN A 375 -14.54 14.81 -22.62
N ILE A 376 -15.54 15.49 -23.19
CA ILE A 376 -15.56 15.94 -24.58
C ILE A 376 -14.90 17.32 -24.67
N ILE A 377 -14.04 17.49 -25.68
CA ILE A 377 -13.54 18.80 -26.11
C ILE A 377 -14.30 19.23 -27.37
N SER A 378 -14.99 20.38 -27.32
CA SER A 378 -15.70 21.00 -28.45
C SER A 378 -14.96 22.23 -28.98
N LEU A 379 -15.29 22.65 -30.21
CA LEU A 379 -14.84 23.90 -30.82
C LEU A 379 -16.03 24.85 -30.96
N GLU A 380 -15.89 26.07 -30.44
CA GLU A 380 -17.00 27.03 -30.21
C GLU A 380 -16.60 28.48 -30.45
N ARG A 381 -17.56 29.35 -30.84
CA ARG A 381 -17.33 30.79 -30.99
C ARG A 381 -17.26 31.49 -29.64
N ALA A 382 -16.23 32.29 -29.43
CA ALA A 382 -16.18 33.25 -28.33
C ALA A 382 -16.71 34.61 -28.80
N GLY A 383 -17.96 34.90 -28.45
CA GLY A 383 -18.64 36.15 -28.78
C GLY A 383 -19.14 36.25 -30.23
N GLU A 384 -19.71 37.40 -30.55
CA GLU A 384 -20.16 37.77 -31.90
C GLU A 384 -18.98 38.11 -32.82
N PRO A 385 -19.10 37.93 -34.15
CA PRO A 385 -18.06 38.30 -35.09
C PRO A 385 -17.97 39.83 -35.22
N GLU A 386 -16.74 40.35 -35.21
CA GLU A 386 -16.46 41.70 -35.69
C GLU A 386 -16.69 41.72 -37.20
N VAL A 387 -17.41 42.72 -37.73
CA VAL A 387 -17.70 42.85 -39.16
C VAL A 387 -17.46 44.30 -39.63
N ASP A 388 -16.88 44.42 -40.83
CA ASP A 388 -16.60 45.66 -41.56
C ASP A 388 -17.15 45.51 -42.99
N GLU A 389 -18.19 46.25 -43.35
CA GLU A 389 -18.89 46.07 -44.62
C GLU A 389 -19.05 47.36 -45.45
N SER A 390 -19.29 47.20 -46.74
CA SER A 390 -19.62 48.33 -47.63
C SER A 390 -20.97 48.96 -47.26
N TRP A 391 -21.02 50.29 -47.27
CA TRP A 391 -22.14 51.14 -46.77
C TRP A 391 -23.58 50.77 -47.20
N PHE A 392 -23.74 50.06 -48.32
CA PHE A 392 -25.05 49.63 -48.86
C PHE A 392 -25.48 48.23 -48.38
N ILE A 393 -24.63 47.53 -47.63
CA ILE A 393 -24.89 46.23 -47.02
C ILE A 393 -25.34 46.48 -45.57
N PRO A 394 -26.55 46.08 -45.14
CA PRO A 394 -26.98 46.31 -43.77
C PRO A 394 -26.15 45.51 -42.77
N HIS A 395 -25.53 46.18 -41.78
CA HIS A 395 -24.65 45.56 -40.78
C HIS A 395 -25.25 44.30 -40.16
N SER A 396 -26.46 44.39 -39.61
CA SER A 396 -27.16 43.26 -38.98
C SER A 396 -27.35 42.06 -39.92
N ARG A 397 -27.49 42.30 -41.23
CA ARG A 397 -27.54 41.25 -42.24
C ARG A 397 -26.14 40.64 -42.43
N ALA A 398 -25.10 41.46 -42.56
CA ALA A 398 -23.72 41.00 -42.66
C ALA A 398 -23.31 40.15 -41.44
N THR A 399 -23.52 40.63 -40.21
CA THR A 399 -23.26 39.89 -38.96
C THR A 399 -24.04 38.57 -38.92
N SER A 400 -25.34 38.57 -39.26
CA SER A 400 -26.16 37.34 -39.24
C SER A 400 -25.67 36.27 -40.22
N VAL A 401 -25.16 36.69 -41.38
CA VAL A 401 -24.67 35.82 -42.45
C VAL A 401 -23.29 35.27 -42.10
N VAL A 402 -22.38 36.11 -41.60
CA VAL A 402 -21.05 35.70 -41.11
C VAL A 402 -21.19 34.73 -39.94
N ARG A 403 -22.08 35.01 -38.98
CA ARG A 403 -22.37 34.13 -37.83
C ARG A 403 -22.79 32.74 -38.29
N ALA A 404 -23.75 32.66 -39.22
CA ALA A 404 -24.27 31.39 -39.73
C ALA A 404 -23.20 30.53 -40.39
N GLU A 405 -22.37 31.09 -41.29
CA GLU A 405 -21.30 30.31 -41.94
C GLU A 405 -20.26 29.78 -40.94
N LEU A 406 -19.97 30.57 -39.91
CA LEU A 406 -19.02 30.18 -38.86
C LEU A 406 -19.61 29.07 -37.99
N ASP A 407 -20.88 29.16 -37.60
CA ASP A 407 -21.56 28.10 -36.83
C ASP A 407 -21.67 26.79 -37.64
N ASP A 408 -22.02 26.86 -38.94
CA ASP A 408 -22.07 25.68 -39.83
C ASP A 408 -20.68 25.07 -40.05
N ALA A 409 -19.65 25.88 -40.31
CA ALA A 409 -18.28 25.40 -40.49
C ALA A 409 -17.72 24.75 -39.21
N LEU A 410 -18.00 25.33 -38.04
CA LEU A 410 -17.62 24.75 -36.76
C LEU A 410 -18.38 23.45 -36.49
N ALA A 411 -19.69 23.40 -36.78
CA ALA A 411 -20.51 22.20 -36.63
C ALA A 411 -19.99 21.02 -37.48
N GLN A 412 -19.56 21.28 -38.72
CA GLN A 412 -18.97 20.28 -39.62
C GLN A 412 -17.63 19.73 -39.09
N ASN A 413 -16.82 20.55 -38.41
CA ASN A 413 -15.50 20.15 -37.90
C ASN A 413 -15.54 19.48 -36.51
N ARG A 414 -16.57 19.72 -35.70
CA ARG A 414 -16.73 19.15 -34.34
C ARG A 414 -16.52 17.62 -34.25
N PRO A 415 -17.06 16.77 -35.15
CA PRO A 415 -16.88 15.31 -35.05
C PRO A 415 -15.43 14.85 -35.23
N ALA A 416 -14.66 15.52 -36.09
CA ALA A 416 -13.25 15.21 -36.33
C ALA A 416 -12.39 15.60 -35.13
N ILE A 417 -12.57 16.83 -34.62
CA ILE A 417 -11.86 17.35 -33.45
C ILE A 417 -12.13 16.48 -32.22
N ARG A 418 -13.41 16.14 -31.97
CA ARG A 418 -13.78 15.24 -30.88
C ARG A 418 -13.08 13.89 -30.98
N ARG A 419 -13.09 13.26 -32.17
CA ARG A 419 -12.47 11.96 -32.40
C ARG A 419 -10.98 11.97 -32.03
N VAL A 420 -10.23 12.99 -32.45
CA VAL A 420 -8.78 13.11 -32.14
C VAL A 420 -8.52 13.05 -30.63
N PHE A 421 -9.31 13.76 -29.81
CA PHE A 421 -9.14 13.77 -28.36
C PHE A 421 -9.69 12.50 -27.67
N ASP A 422 -10.86 12.00 -28.10
CA ASP A 422 -11.42 10.75 -27.56
C ASP A 422 -10.51 9.53 -27.86
N ASP A 423 -9.93 9.46 -29.07
CA ASP A 423 -8.99 8.38 -29.46
C ASP A 423 -7.66 8.49 -28.70
N ALA A 424 -7.09 9.69 -28.54
CA ALA A 424 -5.85 9.90 -27.81
C ALA A 424 -5.97 9.53 -26.31
N ARG A 425 -7.06 9.96 -25.66
CA ARG A 425 -7.40 9.59 -24.27
C ARG A 425 -7.61 8.08 -24.11
N SER A 426 -8.27 7.47 -25.10
CA SER A 426 -8.53 6.02 -25.12
C SER A 426 -7.25 5.21 -25.33
N ALA A 427 -6.35 5.65 -26.22
CA ALA A 427 -5.06 5.01 -26.45
C ALA A 427 -4.17 5.07 -25.20
N LEU A 428 -4.06 6.25 -24.56
CA LEU A 428 -3.35 6.40 -23.29
C LEU A 428 -3.92 5.49 -22.20
N THR A 429 -5.25 5.45 -22.05
CA THR A 429 -5.92 4.59 -21.07
C THR A 429 -5.67 3.09 -21.33
N ARG A 430 -5.66 2.64 -22.60
CA ARG A 430 -5.31 1.26 -22.96
C ARG A 430 -3.85 0.94 -22.59
N GLY A 431 -2.92 1.85 -22.87
CA GLY A 431 -1.50 1.67 -22.54
C GLY A 431 -1.23 1.59 -21.05
N LEU A 432 -1.86 2.46 -20.25
CA LEU A 432 -1.75 2.44 -18.78
C LEU A 432 -2.28 1.12 -18.19
N ARG A 433 -3.36 0.57 -18.76
CA ARG A 433 -3.97 -0.69 -18.32
C ARG A 433 -3.14 -1.95 -18.56
N ALA A 434 -2.03 -1.85 -19.28
CA ALA A 434 -1.03 -2.93 -19.32
C ALA A 434 -0.28 -3.07 -17.99
N PHE A 435 -0.09 -1.98 -17.23
CA PHE A 435 0.63 -1.96 -15.95
C PHE A 435 -0.30 -2.04 -14.74
N ASP A 436 -1.47 -1.40 -14.84
CA ASP A 436 -2.43 -1.24 -13.74
C ASP A 436 -3.85 -1.29 -14.32
N THR A 437 -4.59 -2.39 -14.06
CA THR A 437 -5.90 -2.62 -14.66
C THR A 437 -6.99 -1.63 -14.20
N ALA A 438 -6.78 -0.96 -13.06
CA ALA A 438 -7.66 0.11 -12.59
C ALA A 438 -7.35 1.48 -13.23
N ALA A 439 -6.24 1.59 -13.97
CA ALA A 439 -5.77 2.87 -14.47
C ALA A 439 -6.74 3.55 -15.46
N SER A 440 -6.72 4.88 -15.39
CA SER A 440 -7.52 5.77 -16.23
C SER A 440 -6.81 7.12 -16.45
N ALA A 441 -7.08 7.75 -17.58
CA ALA A 441 -6.64 9.11 -17.89
C ALA A 441 -7.85 10.02 -18.11
N SER A 442 -7.87 11.18 -17.45
CA SER A 442 -8.94 12.18 -17.59
C SER A 442 -8.37 13.57 -17.87
N TYR A 443 -8.95 14.28 -18.83
CA TYR A 443 -8.64 15.67 -19.15
C TYR A 443 -9.15 16.61 -18.05
N THR A 444 -8.36 17.66 -17.77
CA THR A 444 -8.61 18.67 -16.74
C THR A 444 -8.59 20.10 -17.28
N ALA A 445 -7.87 20.37 -18.38
CA ALA A 445 -7.83 21.67 -19.04
C ALA A 445 -7.51 21.56 -20.54
N VAL A 446 -7.92 22.56 -21.31
CA VAL A 446 -7.49 22.80 -22.70
C VAL A 446 -7.13 24.28 -22.85
N ASP A 447 -5.96 24.57 -23.42
CA ASP A 447 -5.47 25.93 -23.68
C ASP A 447 -5.10 26.11 -25.15
N ILE A 448 -5.12 27.35 -25.62
CA ILE A 448 -4.61 27.77 -26.92
C ILE A 448 -3.50 28.80 -26.70
N THR A 449 -2.36 28.63 -27.34
CA THR A 449 -1.23 29.56 -27.30
C THR A 449 -0.86 30.02 -28.71
N PRO A 450 -0.02 31.06 -28.89
CA PRO A 450 0.47 31.47 -30.20
C PRO A 450 1.28 30.43 -30.99
N GLU A 451 1.68 29.30 -30.36
CA GLU A 451 2.48 28.22 -30.98
C GLU A 451 1.77 26.86 -31.04
N VAL A 452 1.01 26.52 -30.00
CA VAL A 452 0.42 25.17 -29.80
C VAL A 452 -0.99 25.23 -29.20
N VAL A 453 -1.80 24.22 -29.51
CA VAL A 453 -2.93 23.80 -28.67
C VAL A 453 -2.40 22.84 -27.60
N LEU A 454 -2.82 23.04 -26.35
CA LEU A 454 -2.45 22.19 -25.21
C LEU A 454 -3.70 21.54 -24.63
N VAL A 455 -3.61 20.25 -24.30
CA VAL A 455 -4.59 19.56 -23.44
C VAL A 455 -3.85 18.95 -22.26
N ARG A 456 -4.36 19.16 -21.04
CA ARG A 456 -3.80 18.61 -19.80
C ARG A 456 -4.76 17.64 -19.15
N GLY A 457 -4.23 16.73 -18.33
CA GLY A 457 -5.03 15.80 -17.56
C GLY A 457 -4.28 15.13 -16.41
N GLU A 458 -5.00 14.29 -15.68
CA GLU A 458 -4.46 13.44 -14.62
C GLU A 458 -4.61 11.95 -14.95
N ILE A 459 -3.60 11.18 -14.54
CA ILE A 459 -3.65 9.73 -14.48
C ILE A 459 -4.14 9.37 -13.06
N ARG A 460 -5.00 8.35 -12.98
CA ARG A 460 -5.30 7.65 -11.72
C ARG A 460 -4.81 6.21 -11.85
N SER A 461 -4.22 5.70 -10.78
CA SER A 461 -3.77 4.32 -10.61
C SER A 461 -4.54 3.65 -9.44
N GLN A 462 -4.29 2.37 -9.17
CA GLN A 462 -4.93 1.61 -8.09
C GLN A 462 -4.67 2.25 -6.70
N ASN A 463 -5.70 2.23 -5.85
CA ASN A 463 -5.59 2.53 -4.41
C ASN A 463 -4.40 1.79 -3.76
N ARG A 464 -3.84 2.41 -2.72
CA ARG A 464 -2.70 1.84 -2.00
C ARG A 464 -3.16 0.96 -0.85
N ARG A 465 -2.47 -0.16 -0.67
CA ARG A 465 -2.67 -1.08 0.45
C ARG A 465 -1.98 -0.55 1.72
N PRO A 466 -2.50 -0.89 2.92
CA PRO A 466 -1.85 -0.56 4.17
C PRO A 466 -0.45 -1.21 4.26
N PRO A 467 0.47 -0.65 5.06
CA PRO A 467 1.78 -1.27 5.27
C PRO A 467 1.70 -2.61 6.00
N VAL A 468 2.65 -3.50 5.69
CA VAL A 468 2.78 -4.82 6.30
C VAL A 468 3.88 -4.78 7.36
N VAL A 469 3.55 -5.24 8.57
CA VAL A 469 4.48 -5.27 9.72
C VAL A 469 4.69 -6.70 10.16
N THR A 470 5.96 -7.13 10.16
CA THR A 470 6.40 -8.50 10.42
C THR A 470 7.62 -8.46 11.34
N VAL A 471 7.57 -9.23 12.43
CA VAL A 471 8.70 -9.45 13.34
C VAL A 471 9.08 -10.94 13.27
N GLU A 472 10.33 -11.21 12.92
CA GLU A 472 10.93 -12.56 12.94
C GLU A 472 12.03 -12.61 14.03
N GLU A 473 12.36 -13.79 14.54
CA GLU A 473 13.64 -13.98 15.22
C GLU A 473 14.78 -14.14 14.19
N THR A 474 15.95 -13.58 14.47
CA THR A 474 17.15 -13.82 13.67
C THR A 474 17.61 -15.28 13.80
N HIS A 475 18.28 -15.81 12.78
CA HIS A 475 18.94 -17.12 12.87
C HIS A 475 19.85 -17.19 14.11
N GLY A 476 19.69 -18.23 14.94
CA GLY A 476 20.36 -18.37 16.24
C GLY A 476 19.62 -17.74 17.43
N GLY A 477 18.47 -17.07 17.23
CA GLY A 477 17.55 -16.64 18.29
C GLY A 477 18.06 -15.52 19.23
N ALA A 478 19.14 -14.83 18.89
CA ALA A 478 19.74 -13.79 19.73
C ALA A 478 19.11 -12.39 19.59
N ALA A 479 18.32 -12.16 18.53
CA ALA A 479 17.70 -10.87 18.21
C ALA A 479 16.39 -11.06 17.45
N PHE A 480 15.62 -9.98 17.34
CA PHE A 480 14.46 -9.85 16.45
C PHE A 480 14.83 -9.02 15.22
N THR A 481 14.17 -9.27 14.10
CA THR A 481 14.36 -8.54 12.83
C THR A 481 13.02 -8.14 12.22
N ALA A 482 12.97 -6.91 11.71
CA ALA A 482 11.83 -6.31 11.02
C ALA A 482 11.96 -6.34 9.49
N LEU A 483 12.99 -7.01 8.94
CA LEU A 483 13.36 -6.93 7.52
C LEU A 483 12.21 -7.28 6.54
N SER A 484 11.30 -8.15 6.95
CA SER A 484 10.12 -8.57 6.17
C SER A 484 8.92 -7.60 6.28
N SER A 485 9.04 -6.51 7.04
CA SER A 485 8.08 -5.40 7.04
C SER A 485 8.30 -4.52 5.81
N TRP A 486 7.23 -4.01 5.20
CA TRP A 486 7.31 -3.13 4.02
C TRP A 486 6.07 -2.22 3.87
N ILE A 487 6.25 -1.10 3.17
CA ILE A 487 5.16 -0.20 2.76
C ILE A 487 4.89 -0.42 1.27
N PRO A 488 3.71 -0.93 0.86
CA PRO A 488 3.32 -1.00 -0.55
C PRO A 488 3.42 0.37 -1.21
N ALA A 489 4.03 0.45 -2.40
CA ALA A 489 4.33 1.71 -3.08
C ALA A 489 5.16 2.73 -2.24
N GLY A 490 5.87 2.32 -1.19
CA GLY A 490 6.61 3.23 -0.31
C GLY A 490 7.97 2.75 0.22
N THR A 491 8.45 3.43 1.25
CA THR A 491 9.78 3.31 1.88
C THR A 491 9.64 3.44 3.39
N ILE A 492 10.18 2.49 4.17
CA ILE A 492 10.25 2.62 5.64
C ILE A 492 11.37 3.58 6.03
N GLU A 493 11.10 4.49 6.96
CA GLU A 493 12.07 5.45 7.48
C GLU A 493 12.48 5.13 8.93
N ARG A 494 11.52 4.71 9.78
CA ARG A 494 11.77 4.35 11.19
C ARG A 494 11.07 3.05 11.62
N PHE A 495 11.73 2.31 12.50
CA PHE A 495 11.23 1.15 13.24
C PHE A 495 11.20 1.52 14.73
N ILE A 496 10.01 1.63 15.31
CA ILE A 496 9.81 1.89 16.73
C ILE A 496 9.52 0.56 17.40
N TRP A 497 10.57 -0.01 18.00
CA TRP A 497 10.49 -1.21 18.81
C TRP A 497 10.01 -0.85 20.21
N THR A 498 9.05 -1.62 20.73
CA THR A 498 8.57 -1.52 22.10
C THR A 498 8.51 -2.89 22.76
N TRP A 499 8.74 -2.93 24.06
CA TRP A 499 8.62 -4.14 24.87
C TRP A 499 8.31 -3.78 26.32
N VAL A 500 7.95 -4.77 27.14
CA VAL A 500 7.73 -4.59 28.58
C VAL A 500 8.78 -5.38 29.36
N GLU A 501 9.56 -4.68 30.18
CA GLU A 501 10.53 -5.29 31.09
C GLU A 501 9.89 -5.45 32.46
N HIS A 502 9.76 -6.70 32.92
CA HIS A 502 9.22 -6.98 34.24
C HIS A 502 10.35 -7.06 35.26
N SER A 503 10.27 -6.19 36.28
CA SER A 503 11.10 -6.34 37.48
C SER A 503 10.84 -7.72 38.07
N HIS A 504 11.85 -8.59 38.11
CA HIS A 504 11.78 -9.71 39.02
C HIS A 504 11.77 -9.17 40.46
N PRO A 505 10.95 -9.71 41.38
CA PRO A 505 9.94 -10.77 41.16
C PRO A 505 8.48 -10.33 40.87
N ALA A 506 7.84 -11.10 39.97
CA ALA A 506 6.44 -11.54 39.99
C ALA A 506 5.23 -10.55 39.93
N SER A 507 5.35 -9.24 40.10
CA SER A 507 4.15 -8.37 39.95
C SER A 507 3.73 -8.22 38.47
N ILE A 508 2.50 -8.64 38.17
CA ILE A 508 1.87 -8.46 36.84
C ILE A 508 1.61 -6.99 36.48
N TRP A 509 1.75 -6.08 37.45
CA TRP A 509 1.49 -4.65 37.31
C TRP A 509 2.77 -3.78 37.30
N SER A 510 3.96 -4.35 37.55
CA SER A 510 5.23 -3.62 37.62
C SER A 510 6.09 -3.67 36.34
N GLY A 511 5.53 -4.19 35.24
CA GLY A 511 6.22 -4.22 33.95
C GLY A 511 6.39 -2.81 33.37
N VAL A 512 7.61 -2.35 33.14
CA VAL A 512 7.91 -1.02 32.61
C VAL A 512 8.02 -1.08 31.08
N GLN A 513 7.25 -0.25 30.36
CA GLN A 513 7.39 -0.18 28.90
C GLN A 513 8.73 0.46 28.53
N LYS A 514 9.48 -0.21 27.64
CA LYS A 514 10.67 0.33 26.98
C LYS A 514 10.38 0.62 25.52
N THR A 515 11.19 1.49 24.93
CA THR A 515 11.06 1.88 23.51
C THR A 515 12.43 2.22 22.94
N VAL A 516 12.73 1.71 21.75
CA VAL A 516 13.90 2.07 20.95
C VAL A 516 13.44 2.42 19.54
N VAL A 517 13.89 3.58 19.04
CA VAL A 517 13.69 3.98 17.66
C VAL A 517 14.97 3.65 16.88
N ASP A 518 14.85 2.76 15.90
CA ASP A 518 15.87 2.50 14.89
C ASP A 518 15.46 3.11 13.54
N ALA A 519 16.44 3.49 12.72
CA ALA A 519 16.23 3.89 11.32
C ALA A 519 17.05 3.03 10.33
N HIS A 520 17.99 2.21 10.80
CA HIS A 520 19.03 1.57 9.98
C HIS A 520 19.21 0.07 10.21
N SER A 521 19.23 -0.40 11.45
CA SER A 521 19.57 -1.80 11.76
C SER A 521 18.47 -2.78 11.42
N PHE A 522 17.20 -2.32 11.45
CA PHE A 522 15.96 -3.11 11.41
C PHE A 522 15.97 -4.32 12.38
N ILE A 523 16.83 -4.28 13.41
CA ILE A 523 17.15 -5.40 14.31
C ILE A 523 17.14 -4.90 15.76
N LEU A 524 16.44 -5.64 16.61
CA LEU A 524 16.43 -5.47 18.07
C LEU A 524 17.18 -6.65 18.71
N PRO A 525 18.42 -6.48 19.20
CA PRO A 525 19.08 -7.47 20.05
C PRO A 525 18.19 -7.77 21.27
N LYS A 526 18.04 -9.03 21.67
CA LYS A 526 17.14 -9.41 22.78
C LYS A 526 17.51 -8.64 24.06
N PRO A 527 16.65 -7.75 24.59
CA PRO A 527 16.95 -7.00 25.80
C PRO A 527 17.15 -7.92 27.01
N ALA A 528 18.12 -7.60 27.87
CA ALA A 528 18.42 -8.41 29.06
C ALA A 528 17.28 -8.48 30.09
N GLY A 529 16.33 -7.54 30.03
CA GLY A 529 15.11 -7.53 30.85
C GLY A 529 13.93 -8.30 30.26
N LEU A 530 14.10 -9.06 29.16
CA LEU A 530 13.05 -9.93 28.65
C LEU A 530 12.82 -11.13 29.57
N THR A 531 11.57 -11.29 29.96
CA THR A 531 11.03 -12.47 30.65
C THR A 531 10.19 -13.32 29.70
N ASN A 532 9.76 -14.50 30.13
CA ASN A 532 8.82 -15.34 29.37
C ASN A 532 7.43 -14.71 29.15
N VAL A 533 7.09 -13.62 29.85
CA VAL A 533 5.87 -12.82 29.64
C VAL A 533 6.12 -11.50 28.90
N SER A 534 7.38 -11.17 28.57
CA SER A 534 7.74 -9.94 27.84
C SER A 534 7.47 -10.09 26.34
N GLN A 535 6.54 -9.29 25.81
CA GLN A 535 6.26 -9.21 24.36
C GLN A 535 7.16 -8.16 23.69
N ILE A 536 7.53 -8.40 22.42
CA ILE A 536 8.04 -7.37 21.50
C ILE A 536 6.91 -6.93 20.55
N CYS A 537 6.78 -5.61 20.35
CA CYS A 537 5.85 -5.02 19.39
C CYS A 537 6.57 -3.97 18.55
N LEU A 538 6.16 -3.84 17.30
CA LEU A 538 6.78 -2.99 16.30
C LEU A 538 5.76 -2.06 15.68
N ARG A 539 6.07 -0.76 15.68
CA ARG A 539 5.41 0.26 14.85
C ARG A 539 6.41 0.76 13.81
N ILE A 540 6.02 0.79 12.54
CA ILE A 540 6.84 1.35 11.45
C ILE A 540 6.28 2.70 11.02
N GLU A 541 7.17 3.57 10.57
CA GLU A 541 6.84 4.87 9.96
C GLU A 541 7.64 5.04 8.67
N GLY A 542 7.08 5.75 7.71
CA GLY A 542 7.77 6.14 6.49
C GLY A 542 6.85 6.85 5.50
N THR A 543 7.16 6.74 4.22
CA THR A 543 6.42 7.41 3.14
C THR A 543 5.88 6.44 2.11
N GLN A 544 4.73 6.77 1.52
CA GLN A 544 4.04 6.02 0.47
C GLN A 544 3.75 6.92 -0.74
N ILE A 545 3.97 6.41 -1.95
CA ILE A 545 3.61 7.09 -3.20
C ILE A 545 2.13 6.87 -3.47
N THR A 546 1.33 7.92 -3.35
CA THR A 546 -0.12 7.96 -3.63
C THR A 546 -0.45 7.57 -5.08
N PRO A 547 -1.73 7.30 -5.41
CA PRO A 547 -2.13 6.97 -6.79
C PRO A 547 -1.98 8.12 -7.81
N SER A 548 -1.66 9.34 -7.37
CA SER A 548 -1.36 10.54 -8.20
C SER A 548 0.15 10.86 -8.28
N GLY A 549 1.00 10.05 -7.64
CA GLY A 549 2.45 10.23 -7.63
C GLY A 549 3.00 11.19 -6.57
N GLN A 550 2.17 11.69 -5.65
CA GLN A 550 2.62 12.47 -4.50
C GLN A 550 3.11 11.54 -3.38
N LEU A 551 4.02 11.99 -2.52
CA LEU A 551 4.40 11.28 -1.30
C LEU A 551 3.46 11.69 -0.15
N THR A 552 3.03 10.71 0.64
CA THR A 552 2.36 10.91 1.94
C THR A 552 3.11 10.14 3.02
N SER A 553 3.13 10.65 4.25
CA SER A 553 3.57 9.85 5.41
C SER A 553 2.56 8.75 5.72
N VAL A 554 3.03 7.61 6.21
CA VAL A 554 2.22 6.48 6.69
C VAL A 554 2.84 5.86 7.93
N THR A 555 1.99 5.27 8.77
CA THR A 555 2.35 4.58 10.02
C THR A 555 1.59 3.25 10.08
N ALA A 556 2.19 2.19 10.59
CA ALA A 556 1.52 0.90 10.79
C ALA A 556 2.16 0.08 11.93
N GLY A 557 1.50 -1.00 12.32
CA GLY A 557 1.90 -1.80 13.49
C GLY A 557 1.45 -1.16 14.81
N THR A 558 1.96 -1.64 15.92
CA THR A 558 1.50 -1.25 17.27
C THR A 558 2.66 -1.14 18.26
N THR A 559 2.49 -0.29 19.27
CA THR A 559 3.25 -0.38 20.52
C THR A 559 2.62 -1.44 21.44
N CYS A 560 3.38 -1.98 22.40
CA CYS A 560 2.91 -3.05 23.29
C CYS A 560 1.84 -2.60 24.31
N GLN A 561 0.59 -2.51 23.85
CA GLN A 561 -0.56 -2.10 24.65
C GLN A 561 -1.41 -3.26 25.22
N VAL A 562 -1.47 -4.42 24.54
CA VAL A 562 -2.46 -5.48 24.83
C VAL A 562 -1.89 -6.88 24.54
N GLN A 563 -1.77 -7.70 25.58
CA GLN A 563 -1.42 -9.13 25.47
C GLN A 563 -2.66 -10.04 25.55
N GLN A 564 -2.56 -11.25 25.00
CA GLN A 564 -3.32 -12.39 25.54
C GLN A 564 -2.44 -13.09 26.58
N PRO A 565 -2.85 -13.17 27.86
CA PRO A 565 -2.11 -13.96 28.84
C PRO A 565 -2.24 -15.45 28.53
N GLU A 566 -1.19 -16.23 28.83
CA GLU A 566 -1.06 -17.65 28.44
C GLU A 566 -1.86 -18.60 29.37
N PHE A 567 -3.15 -18.32 29.53
CA PHE A 567 -4.11 -19.18 30.23
C PHE A 567 -5.15 -19.70 29.22
N ALA A 568 -5.24 -21.02 29.09
CA ALA A 568 -6.17 -21.70 28.19
C ALA A 568 -6.82 -22.89 28.90
N ILE A 569 -8.11 -22.79 29.20
CA ILE A 569 -8.92 -23.85 29.79
C ILE A 569 -10.01 -24.29 28.82
N ASP A 570 -10.28 -25.60 28.75
CA ASP A 570 -11.21 -26.17 27.77
C ASP A 570 -12.66 -26.11 28.30
N ILE A 571 -13.19 -24.88 28.28
CA ILE A 571 -14.58 -24.58 28.59
C ILE A 571 -15.44 -24.94 27.36
N PRO A 572 -16.46 -25.80 27.50
CA PRO A 572 -17.39 -26.11 26.43
C PRO A 572 -18.04 -24.85 25.85
N SER A 573 -18.18 -24.78 24.53
CA SER A 573 -18.63 -23.58 23.78
C SER A 573 -20.09 -23.13 24.04
N TRP A 574 -20.79 -23.78 24.96
CA TRP A 574 -22.13 -23.45 25.45
C TRP A 574 -22.15 -22.89 26.87
N TRP A 575 -20.99 -22.77 27.54
CA TRP A 575 -20.84 -22.04 28.80
C TRP A 575 -20.58 -20.55 28.52
N GLN A 576 -20.72 -19.69 29.53
CA GLN A 576 -20.22 -18.32 29.42
C GLN A 576 -18.69 -18.32 29.28
N PRO A 577 -18.10 -17.49 28.39
CA PRO A 577 -16.66 -17.35 28.32
C PRO A 577 -16.14 -16.65 29.58
N VAL A 578 -15.35 -17.33 30.40
CA VAL A 578 -14.64 -16.65 31.49
C VAL A 578 -13.49 -15.82 30.91
N THR A 579 -13.27 -14.65 31.48
CA THR A 579 -12.31 -13.66 31.00
C THR A 579 -11.34 -13.26 32.10
N ILE A 580 -10.14 -12.84 31.70
CA ILE A 580 -9.16 -12.17 32.58
C ILE A 580 -8.82 -10.78 32.05
N PRO A 581 -8.46 -9.83 32.94
CA PRO A 581 -7.98 -8.51 32.56
C PRO A 581 -6.62 -8.60 31.86
N ILE A 582 -6.42 -7.68 30.92
CA ILE A 582 -5.17 -7.42 30.23
C ILE A 582 -4.63 -6.11 30.79
N TRP A 583 -3.50 -6.18 31.48
CA TRP A 583 -2.94 -5.03 32.20
C TRP A 583 -2.08 -4.14 31.29
N ARG A 584 -2.21 -2.82 31.47
CA ARG A 584 -1.26 -1.83 30.97
C ARG A 584 0.05 -1.90 31.78
N PRO A 585 1.21 -1.66 31.15
CA PRO A 585 2.47 -1.51 31.86
C PRO A 585 2.52 -0.21 32.70
N ASP A 586 3.51 -0.14 33.58
CA ASP A 586 4.02 1.03 34.29
C ASP A 586 3.00 1.78 35.18
N LEU A 587 2.29 1.03 36.03
CA LEU A 587 1.23 1.59 36.88
C LEU A 587 1.74 2.08 38.25
N ALA A 588 1.58 3.37 38.52
CA ALA A 588 1.81 3.95 39.84
C ALA A 588 0.85 3.38 40.90
N GLU A 589 1.33 3.22 42.14
CA GLU A 589 0.62 2.57 43.25
C GLU A 589 -0.73 3.21 43.61
N SER A 590 -0.90 4.50 43.30
CA SER A 590 -2.07 5.32 43.58
C SER A 590 -3.20 5.19 42.56
N VAL A 591 -2.98 4.54 41.41
CA VAL A 591 -3.98 4.41 40.34
C VAL A 591 -4.90 3.22 40.64
N PRO A 592 -6.25 3.37 40.54
CA PRO A 592 -7.18 2.26 40.61
C PRO A 592 -6.89 1.20 39.55
N LEU A 593 -6.87 -0.07 39.93
CA LEU A 593 -6.57 -1.16 38.99
C LEU A 593 -7.55 -1.22 37.82
N SER A 594 -8.81 -0.83 37.99
CA SER A 594 -9.82 -0.79 36.91
C SER A 594 -9.47 0.21 35.78
N GLN A 595 -8.61 1.20 36.05
CA GLN A 595 -8.05 2.11 35.03
C GLN A 595 -6.79 1.55 34.34
N ALA A 596 -6.15 0.54 34.94
CA ALA A 596 -4.98 -0.14 34.39
C ALA A 596 -5.34 -1.22 33.36
N ILE A 597 -6.63 -1.55 33.18
CA ILE A 597 -7.07 -2.61 32.28
C ILE A 597 -7.14 -2.07 30.84
N ALA A 598 -6.30 -2.58 29.93
CA ALA A 598 -6.31 -2.24 28.51
C ALA A 598 -7.44 -2.95 27.73
N GLY A 599 -7.86 -4.12 28.21
CA GLY A 599 -8.93 -4.95 27.65
C GLY A 599 -9.17 -6.19 28.52
N HIS A 600 -10.16 -6.98 28.19
CA HIS A 600 -10.42 -8.30 28.81
C HIS A 600 -10.36 -9.37 27.72
N THR A 601 -9.74 -10.53 27.98
CA THR A 601 -9.68 -11.62 26.99
C THR A 601 -10.28 -12.91 27.51
N SER A 602 -10.99 -13.63 26.63
CA SER A 602 -11.49 -14.98 26.90
C SER A 602 -10.34 -15.98 26.97
N VAL A 603 -10.35 -16.84 27.99
CA VAL A 603 -9.34 -17.87 28.25
C VAL A 603 -9.81 -19.28 27.84
N ALA A 604 -10.87 -19.38 27.04
CA ALA A 604 -11.33 -20.65 26.49
C ALA A 604 -10.37 -21.25 25.45
N ALA A 605 -10.31 -22.57 25.34
CA ALA A 605 -9.56 -23.28 24.30
C ALA A 605 -10.19 -23.11 22.90
N PHE A 606 -9.40 -23.36 21.84
CA PHE A 606 -9.90 -23.44 20.46
C PHE A 606 -10.20 -24.90 20.06
N PRO A 607 -11.30 -25.17 19.32
CA PRO A 607 -11.48 -26.45 18.63
C PRO A 607 -10.29 -26.74 17.70
N GLY A 608 -9.63 -27.87 17.91
CA GLY A 608 -8.44 -28.29 17.14
C GLY A 608 -7.08 -27.96 17.77
N ASP A 609 -7.03 -27.23 18.89
CA ASP A 609 -5.77 -26.97 19.61
C ASP A 609 -5.41 -28.16 20.53
N THR A 610 -4.62 -29.09 20.01
CA THR A 610 -4.45 -30.45 20.58
C THR A 610 -3.32 -30.60 21.61
N ALA A 611 -2.51 -29.57 21.84
CA ALA A 611 -1.31 -29.65 22.68
C ALA A 611 -1.25 -28.53 23.73
N PHE A 612 -1.94 -28.75 24.86
CA PHE A 612 -1.68 -28.02 26.10
C PHE A 612 -0.93 -28.94 27.07
N GLN A 613 0.05 -28.42 27.81
CA GLN A 613 0.94 -29.23 28.67
C GLN A 613 1.15 -28.60 30.06
N ARG A 614 0.15 -27.87 30.56
CA ARG A 614 0.22 -27.14 31.85
C ARG A 614 -1.01 -27.38 32.72
N ASN A 615 -0.78 -27.43 34.03
CA ASN A 615 -1.83 -27.48 35.03
C ASN A 615 -2.38 -26.06 35.30
N ALA A 616 -3.64 -25.96 35.70
CA ALA A 616 -4.32 -24.71 36.01
C ALA A 616 -4.98 -24.76 37.39
N LEU A 617 -4.46 -23.99 38.35
CA LEU A 617 -5.02 -23.82 39.68
C LEU A 617 -5.87 -22.55 39.72
N VAL A 618 -7.15 -22.67 40.04
CA VAL A 618 -8.09 -21.55 40.21
C VAL A 618 -8.47 -21.44 41.68
N TYR A 619 -8.28 -20.25 42.25
CA TYR A 619 -8.46 -19.98 43.68
C TYR A 619 -9.39 -18.77 43.86
N PHE A 620 -10.55 -18.98 44.47
CA PHE A 620 -11.50 -17.92 44.83
C PHE A 620 -11.21 -17.45 46.26
N VAL A 621 -11.11 -16.14 46.50
CA VAL A 621 -10.83 -15.57 47.84
C VAL A 621 -12.07 -15.10 48.58
N ASP A 622 -12.09 -15.24 49.90
CA ASP A 622 -12.96 -14.39 50.73
C ASP A 622 -12.32 -13.00 50.88
N GLY A 623 -12.86 -12.01 50.16
CA GLY A 623 -12.40 -10.62 50.21
C GLY A 623 -12.65 -9.90 51.54
N ARG A 624 -13.28 -10.54 52.54
CA ARG A 624 -13.43 -10.00 53.91
C ARG A 624 -12.19 -10.19 54.77
N ARG A 625 -11.29 -11.11 54.41
CA ARG A 625 -10.02 -11.32 55.11
C ARG A 625 -8.97 -10.31 54.68
N ASP A 626 -8.04 -10.06 55.58
CA ASP A 626 -6.72 -9.52 55.24
C ASP A 626 -5.78 -10.67 54.81
N ARG A 627 -4.90 -10.40 53.85
CA ARG A 627 -3.91 -11.32 53.28
C ARG A 627 -4.42 -12.75 52.92
N PRO A 628 -5.57 -12.91 52.24
CA PRO A 628 -6.19 -14.22 51.97
C PRO A 628 -5.36 -15.17 51.08
N LEU A 629 -4.26 -14.71 50.47
CA LEU A 629 -3.41 -15.55 49.61
C LEU A 629 -2.15 -16.09 50.31
N ASP A 630 -1.89 -15.73 51.58
CA ASP A 630 -0.70 -16.23 52.31
C ASP A 630 -0.60 -17.78 52.32
N PRO A 631 -1.68 -18.57 52.54
CA PRO A 631 -1.62 -20.03 52.49
C PRO A 631 -1.29 -20.57 51.08
N LEU A 632 -1.82 -19.91 50.03
CA LEU A 632 -1.55 -20.27 48.64
C LEU A 632 -0.09 -20.00 48.27
N PHE A 633 0.43 -18.83 48.63
CA PHE A 633 1.83 -18.48 48.36
C PHE A 633 2.80 -19.36 49.15
N GLU A 634 2.46 -19.75 50.39
CA GLU A 634 3.29 -20.68 51.14
C GLU A 634 3.32 -22.08 50.53
N ALA A 635 2.20 -22.57 50.00
CA ALA A 635 2.21 -23.81 49.22
C ALA A 635 3.07 -23.70 47.95
N LEU A 636 2.96 -22.58 47.23
CA LEU A 636 3.72 -22.34 45.99
C LEU A 636 5.24 -22.21 46.23
N ARG A 637 5.70 -21.79 47.42
CA ARG A 637 7.13 -21.84 47.82
C ARG A 637 7.62 -23.27 48.11
N ARG A 638 6.72 -24.17 48.48
CA ARG A 638 7.03 -25.52 49.00
C ARG A 638 6.89 -26.64 47.98
N ALA A 639 6.11 -26.43 46.91
CA ALA A 639 5.99 -27.38 45.79
C ALA A 639 7.31 -27.49 45.00
N ARG A 640 7.56 -28.63 44.37
CA ARG A 640 8.77 -28.81 43.55
C ARG A 640 8.66 -28.07 42.21
N ASP A 641 9.60 -27.14 41.98
CA ASP A 641 9.87 -26.37 40.75
C ASP A 641 8.73 -26.35 39.71
N GLY A 642 7.69 -25.57 40.01
CA GLY A 642 6.37 -25.56 39.38
C GLY A 642 6.29 -25.00 37.95
N SER A 643 7.31 -25.25 37.12
CA SER A 643 7.53 -24.80 35.74
C SER A 643 6.43 -25.17 34.70
N SER A 644 5.31 -25.75 35.13
CA SER A 644 4.15 -26.12 34.31
C SER A 644 2.80 -25.74 34.94
N LEU A 645 2.78 -24.97 36.03
CA LEU A 645 1.56 -24.51 36.70
C LEU A 645 1.22 -23.06 36.31
N VAL A 646 -0.04 -22.80 35.99
CA VAL A 646 -0.60 -21.45 35.93
C VAL A 646 -1.63 -21.27 37.05
N VAL A 647 -1.54 -20.17 37.79
CA VAL A 647 -2.44 -19.88 38.92
C VAL A 647 -3.33 -18.68 38.56
N THR A 648 -4.64 -18.82 38.74
CA THR A 648 -5.60 -17.71 38.60
C THR A 648 -6.33 -17.49 39.92
N VAL A 649 -6.22 -16.28 40.46
CA VAL A 649 -6.95 -15.83 41.65
C VAL A 649 -8.18 -15.04 41.20
N VAL A 650 -9.36 -15.50 41.62
CA VAL A 650 -10.63 -14.82 41.41
C VAL A 650 -10.97 -14.00 42.66
N VAL A 651 -11.01 -12.67 42.52
CA VAL A 651 -11.34 -11.72 43.59
C VAL A 651 -12.75 -11.16 43.41
N PRO A 652 -13.43 -10.69 44.48
CA PRO A 652 -14.77 -10.15 44.37
C PRO A 652 -14.89 -8.95 43.41
N PRO A 653 -16.07 -8.75 42.78
CA PRO A 653 -16.40 -7.51 42.08
C PRO A 653 -16.17 -6.27 42.97
N GLY A 654 -15.76 -5.15 42.36
CA GLY A 654 -15.34 -3.92 43.05
C GLY A 654 -13.91 -3.91 43.65
N THR A 655 -13.22 -5.03 43.83
CA THR A 655 -11.81 -5.05 44.29
C THR A 655 -10.84 -4.22 43.43
N PHE A 656 -10.98 -4.18 42.10
CA PHE A 656 -10.09 -3.38 41.25
C PHE A 656 -10.38 -1.87 41.25
N ASP A 657 -11.44 -1.39 41.92
CA ASP A 657 -11.67 0.06 42.06
C ASP A 657 -10.79 0.71 43.14
N ALA A 658 -10.05 -0.11 43.92
CA ALA A 658 -9.03 0.35 44.86
C ALA A 658 -7.65 0.55 44.18
N PRO A 659 -6.77 1.41 44.73
CA PRO A 659 -5.42 1.62 44.21
C PRO A 659 -4.54 0.36 44.25
N ARG A 660 -3.62 0.20 43.30
CA ARG A 660 -2.69 -0.95 43.24
C ARG A 660 -2.02 -1.25 44.59
N GLY A 661 -1.43 -0.24 45.23
CA GLY A 661 -0.70 -0.40 46.50
C GLY A 661 -1.59 -0.67 47.73
N GLU A 662 -2.91 -0.61 47.59
CA GLU A 662 -3.87 -1.14 48.56
C GLU A 662 -4.19 -2.62 48.27
N VAL A 663 -4.49 -2.94 47.00
CA VAL A 663 -4.85 -4.30 46.58
C VAL A 663 -3.71 -5.29 46.77
N GLU A 664 -2.47 -4.92 46.41
CA GLU A 664 -1.27 -5.75 46.64
C GLU A 664 -1.12 -6.12 48.12
N ARG A 665 -1.26 -5.12 49.00
CA ARG A 665 -1.12 -5.24 50.45
C ARG A 665 -2.23 -6.12 51.06
N ARG A 666 -3.49 -5.84 50.71
CA ARG A 666 -4.69 -6.51 51.22
C ARG A 666 -4.81 -7.96 50.74
N LEU A 667 -4.38 -8.26 49.52
CA LEU A 667 -4.32 -9.64 49.02
C LEU A 667 -3.14 -10.43 49.62
N GLY A 668 -2.11 -9.74 50.13
CA GLY A 668 -0.89 -10.34 50.64
C GLY A 668 0.11 -10.71 49.53
N LEU A 669 0.08 -10.01 48.39
CA LEU A 669 0.94 -10.35 47.25
C LEU A 669 2.42 -10.25 47.62
N PRO A 670 3.24 -11.25 47.26
CA PRO A 670 4.65 -11.30 47.60
C PRO A 670 5.45 -10.32 46.74
N HIS A 671 6.37 -9.59 47.37
CA HIS A 671 7.38 -8.83 46.64
C HIS A 671 8.53 -9.71 46.13
N ASP A 672 8.65 -10.96 46.59
CA ASP A 672 9.77 -11.85 46.25
C ASP A 672 9.38 -13.30 45.89
N GLY A 673 10.11 -13.86 44.91
CA GLY A 673 10.42 -15.29 44.82
C GLY A 673 9.34 -16.29 44.38
N LEU A 674 8.28 -15.89 43.69
CA LEU A 674 7.11 -16.75 43.38
C LEU A 674 6.69 -16.71 41.89
N PRO A 675 5.95 -17.73 41.39
CA PRO A 675 5.56 -17.83 39.98
C PRO A 675 4.45 -16.86 39.60
N THR A 676 4.23 -16.67 38.29
CA THR A 676 3.22 -15.76 37.75
C THR A 676 1.81 -16.17 38.16
N VAL A 677 1.09 -15.26 38.84
CA VAL A 677 -0.32 -15.41 39.20
C VAL A 677 -1.15 -14.40 38.41
N HIS A 678 -2.17 -14.89 37.71
CA HIS A 678 -3.20 -14.03 37.13
C HIS A 678 -4.22 -13.66 38.22
N ILE A 679 -4.66 -12.40 38.25
CA ILE A 679 -5.68 -11.92 39.17
C ILE A 679 -6.83 -11.39 38.32
N THR A 680 -8.05 -11.83 38.60
CA THR A 680 -9.26 -11.46 37.85
C THR A 680 -10.44 -11.23 38.77
N GLN A 681 -11.40 -10.43 38.31
CA GLN A 681 -12.73 -10.35 38.90
C GLN A 681 -13.71 -11.28 38.17
N ASP A 682 -14.90 -11.43 38.74
CA ASP A 682 -16.02 -12.18 38.16
C ASP A 682 -17.17 -11.25 37.77
N ASP A 683 -16.88 -10.27 36.91
CA ASP A 683 -17.76 -9.11 36.67
C ASP A 683 -19.09 -9.43 35.96
N ASP A 684 -19.17 -10.56 35.25
CA ASP A 684 -20.39 -11.06 34.60
C ASP A 684 -20.88 -12.41 35.19
N GLY A 685 -20.22 -12.91 36.25
CA GLY A 685 -20.57 -14.18 36.94
C GLY A 685 -20.06 -15.47 36.29
N GLY A 686 -19.31 -15.37 35.19
CA GLY A 686 -18.83 -16.51 34.42
C GLY A 686 -17.90 -17.45 35.19
N TRP A 687 -17.03 -16.95 36.08
CA TRP A 687 -16.15 -17.79 36.91
C TRP A 687 -16.95 -18.58 37.94
N THR A 688 -17.86 -17.92 38.67
CA THR A 688 -18.75 -18.58 39.63
C THR A 688 -19.65 -19.62 38.93
N GLN A 689 -20.17 -19.31 37.73
CA GLN A 689 -20.95 -20.27 36.94
C GLN A 689 -20.13 -21.48 36.46
N THR A 690 -18.87 -21.25 36.05
CA THR A 690 -17.97 -22.28 35.50
C THR A 690 -17.47 -23.27 36.56
N PHE A 691 -17.16 -22.78 37.76
CA PHE A 691 -16.52 -23.59 38.81
C PHE A 691 -17.51 -24.05 39.91
N GLY A 692 -18.63 -23.36 40.10
CA GLY A 692 -19.61 -23.67 41.15
C GLY A 692 -19.01 -23.76 42.56
N PRO A 693 -18.37 -22.69 43.08
CA PRO A 693 -17.93 -22.62 44.46
C PRO A 693 -19.15 -22.56 45.40
N SER A 694 -19.19 -23.45 46.39
CA SER A 694 -20.25 -23.49 47.43
C SER A 694 -19.91 -22.57 48.60
N SER A 695 -18.63 -22.22 48.73
CA SER A 695 -18.04 -21.43 49.80
C SER A 695 -16.88 -20.57 49.31
N MET A 696 -16.51 -19.56 50.09
CA MET A 696 -15.33 -18.73 49.86
C MET A 696 -14.46 -18.72 51.14
N PRO A 697 -13.12 -18.91 51.04
CA PRO A 697 -12.39 -19.27 49.83
C PRO A 697 -12.75 -20.68 49.32
N SER A 698 -12.31 -20.99 48.10
CA SER A 698 -12.37 -22.34 47.51
C SER A 698 -11.35 -22.47 46.38
N ALA A 699 -10.92 -23.70 46.08
CA ALA A 699 -9.81 -23.96 45.16
C ALA A 699 -10.05 -25.17 44.25
N PHE A 700 -9.57 -25.10 43.01
CA PHE A 700 -9.84 -26.09 41.95
C PHE A 700 -8.57 -26.31 41.12
N LEU A 701 -8.18 -27.56 40.88
CA LEU A 701 -7.07 -27.89 39.98
C LEU A 701 -7.59 -28.61 38.73
N LEU A 702 -7.26 -28.05 37.56
CA LEU A 702 -7.31 -28.75 36.28
C LEU A 702 -5.91 -29.24 35.93
N ASN A 703 -5.79 -30.45 35.40
CA ASN A 703 -4.51 -30.98 34.92
C ASN A 703 -4.24 -30.58 33.46
N ALA A 704 -3.03 -30.90 32.96
CA ALA A 704 -2.63 -30.68 31.56
C ALA A 704 -3.54 -31.35 30.50
N ARG A 705 -4.41 -32.30 30.87
CA ARG A 705 -5.41 -32.93 29.99
C ARG A 705 -6.77 -32.21 30.01
N ARG A 706 -6.88 -31.09 30.73
CA ARG A 706 -8.12 -30.32 30.99
C ARG A 706 -9.13 -31.05 31.88
N GLU A 707 -8.70 -32.07 32.62
CA GLU A 707 -9.54 -32.80 33.58
C GLU A 707 -9.54 -32.06 34.93
N PHE A 708 -10.71 -31.85 35.53
CA PHE A 708 -10.83 -31.41 36.93
C PHE A 708 -10.37 -32.55 37.85
N VAL A 709 -9.23 -32.38 38.52
CA VAL A 709 -8.57 -33.43 39.31
C VAL A 709 -8.61 -33.22 40.82
N TRP A 710 -8.91 -32.00 41.29
CA TRP A 710 -9.11 -31.69 42.71
C TRP A 710 -10.02 -30.46 42.87
N LYS A 711 -10.78 -30.45 43.96
CA LYS A 711 -11.62 -29.34 44.44
C LYS A 711 -11.55 -29.29 45.96
N HIS A 712 -11.46 -28.09 46.53
CA HIS A 712 -11.56 -27.81 47.95
C HIS A 712 -12.56 -26.68 48.21
N GLU A 713 -13.33 -26.78 49.29
CA GLU A 713 -14.35 -25.82 49.73
C GLU A 713 -14.01 -25.38 51.15
N GLY A 714 -13.83 -24.08 51.38
CA GLY A 714 -13.16 -23.55 52.57
C GLY A 714 -11.68 -23.26 52.30
N GLU A 715 -10.89 -23.14 53.37
CA GLU A 715 -9.48 -22.75 53.31
C GLU A 715 -8.53 -23.97 53.19
N PRO A 716 -8.00 -24.26 52.00
CA PRO A 716 -7.08 -25.39 51.81
C PRO A 716 -5.78 -25.14 52.58
N GLN A 717 -5.33 -26.17 53.30
CA GLN A 717 -4.06 -26.12 54.03
C GLN A 717 -2.88 -26.16 53.05
N PRO A 718 -1.75 -25.47 53.32
CA PRO A 718 -0.60 -25.46 52.40
C PRO A 718 -0.08 -26.86 52.05
N GLU A 719 -0.11 -27.78 53.01
CA GLU A 719 0.24 -29.21 52.86
C GLU A 719 -0.63 -29.91 51.80
N GLU A 720 -1.93 -29.62 51.76
CA GLU A 720 -2.87 -30.22 50.81
C GLU A 720 -2.59 -29.73 49.40
N ILE A 721 -2.39 -28.41 49.24
CA ILE A 721 -2.06 -27.81 47.95
C ILE A 721 -0.74 -28.39 47.41
N VAL A 722 0.31 -28.48 48.24
CA VAL A 722 1.60 -29.10 47.84
C VAL A 722 1.41 -30.56 47.43
N ALA A 723 0.72 -31.37 48.24
CA ALA A 723 0.50 -32.78 47.94
C ALA A 723 -0.32 -33.00 46.64
N VAL A 724 -1.26 -32.11 46.34
CA VAL A 724 -2.05 -32.13 45.09
C VAL A 724 -1.21 -31.69 43.90
N LEU A 725 -0.40 -30.63 44.03
CA LEU A 725 0.48 -30.15 42.95
C LEU A 725 1.56 -31.19 42.60
N ASP A 726 2.25 -31.77 43.59
CA ASP A 726 3.24 -32.83 43.37
C ASP A 726 2.60 -34.08 42.73
N LYS A 727 1.38 -34.46 43.13
CA LYS A 727 0.65 -35.62 42.59
C LYS A 727 0.29 -35.48 41.10
N TYR A 728 0.04 -34.27 40.63
CA TYR A 728 -0.40 -34.00 39.25
C TYR A 728 0.65 -33.28 38.39
N ALA A 729 1.90 -33.17 38.87
CA ALA A 729 2.97 -32.44 38.22
C ALA A 729 3.14 -32.79 36.72
N ALA A 730 3.06 -31.78 35.85
CA ALA A 730 3.30 -31.88 34.41
C ALA A 730 4.76 -31.51 34.08
N PRO A 731 5.35 -32.05 33.00
CA PRO A 731 6.72 -31.70 32.61
C PRO A 731 6.85 -30.20 32.25
N PRO A 732 8.06 -29.61 32.33
CA PRO A 732 8.29 -28.22 31.96
C PRO A 732 7.92 -27.99 30.48
N ALA A 733 7.07 -27.00 30.23
CA ALA A 733 6.60 -26.66 28.90
C ALA A 733 7.03 -25.24 28.52
N GLU A 734 7.78 -25.10 27.43
CA GLU A 734 8.16 -23.79 26.86
C GLU A 734 6.94 -22.88 26.72
N SER A 735 7.02 -21.64 27.23
CA SER A 735 5.99 -20.63 26.94
C SER A 735 5.96 -20.33 25.45
N ARG A 736 4.78 -20.43 24.86
CA ARG A 736 4.53 -20.13 23.44
C ARG A 736 3.53 -19.00 23.38
N PHE A 737 4.02 -17.80 23.70
CA PHE A 737 3.29 -16.55 23.54
C PHE A 737 2.71 -16.48 22.11
N ARG A 738 1.39 -16.65 21.99
CA ARG A 738 0.67 -16.41 20.74
C ARG A 738 0.14 -14.97 20.81
N PRO A 739 0.49 -14.09 19.86
CA PRO A 739 -0.12 -12.77 19.82
C PRO A 739 -1.63 -12.89 19.60
N LEU A 740 -2.40 -11.91 20.07
CA LEU A 740 -3.82 -11.82 19.75
C LEU A 740 -3.99 -11.81 18.22
N ALA A 741 -4.79 -12.76 17.73
CA ALA A 741 -5.11 -12.92 16.33
C ALA A 741 -6.62 -13.06 16.16
N LEU A 742 -7.14 -12.46 15.09
CA LEU A 742 -8.51 -12.65 14.63
C LEU A 742 -8.58 -13.81 13.62
N ALA A 743 -9.79 -14.18 13.22
CA ALA A 743 -10.02 -15.09 12.09
C ALA A 743 -9.76 -14.42 10.71
N VAL A 744 -9.26 -13.17 10.73
CA VAL A 744 -9.00 -12.30 9.58
C VAL A 744 -7.72 -11.50 9.81
N SER A 745 -7.00 -11.19 8.74
CA SER A 745 -5.77 -10.39 8.72
C SER A 745 -5.94 -9.13 7.86
N PRO A 746 -5.10 -8.09 8.04
CA PRO A 746 -5.05 -6.96 7.11
C PRO A 746 -4.84 -7.44 5.66
N GLY A 747 -5.72 -7.01 4.76
CA GLY A 747 -5.80 -7.44 3.36
C GLY A 747 -6.89 -8.49 3.06
N ASP A 748 -7.43 -9.19 4.06
CA ASP A 748 -8.53 -10.15 3.87
C ASP A 748 -9.88 -9.46 3.64
N ALA A 749 -10.75 -10.07 2.86
CA ALA A 749 -12.13 -9.61 2.68
C ALA A 749 -12.92 -9.76 3.99
N ALA A 750 -13.53 -8.66 4.47
CA ALA A 750 -14.18 -8.64 5.77
C ALA A 750 -15.47 -9.50 5.81
N PRO A 751 -15.67 -10.37 6.82
CA PRO A 751 -16.86 -11.19 6.98
C PRO A 751 -18.16 -10.37 6.92
N ASN A 752 -19.02 -10.68 5.94
CA ASN A 752 -20.22 -9.90 5.65
C ASN A 752 -21.30 -10.09 6.74
N VAL A 753 -21.36 -9.14 7.67
CA VAL A 753 -22.34 -9.12 8.77
C VAL A 753 -23.65 -8.44 8.36
N ARG A 754 -24.74 -8.85 9.01
CA ARG A 754 -26.03 -8.14 9.04
C ARG A 754 -26.42 -7.94 10.50
N PHE A 755 -26.95 -6.78 10.82
CA PHE A 755 -27.33 -6.40 12.19
C PHE A 755 -28.40 -5.32 12.16
N GLU A 756 -29.03 -5.08 13.31
CA GLU A 756 -30.16 -4.18 13.46
C GLU A 756 -29.91 -3.21 14.63
N ASP A 757 -30.34 -1.96 14.49
CA ASP A 757 -30.39 -0.98 15.58
C ASP A 757 -31.76 -0.29 15.59
N GLY A 758 -32.59 -0.64 16.57
CA GLY A 758 -34.03 -0.34 16.54
C GLY A 758 -34.67 -0.92 15.28
N GLU A 759 -35.35 -0.08 14.51
CA GLU A 759 -35.99 -0.46 13.25
C GLU A 759 -35.02 -0.46 12.04
N HIS A 760 -33.76 -0.04 12.21
CA HIS A 760 -32.80 0.13 11.11
C HIS A 760 -31.98 -1.14 10.86
N GLN A 761 -32.12 -1.74 9.67
CA GLN A 761 -31.32 -2.88 9.22
C GLN A 761 -30.05 -2.44 8.47
N TYR A 762 -28.90 -2.96 8.91
CA TYR A 762 -27.58 -2.72 8.31
C TYR A 762 -26.96 -4.01 7.76
N ALA A 763 -26.11 -3.87 6.73
CA ALA A 763 -25.33 -4.98 6.20
C ALA A 763 -24.00 -4.50 5.62
N LEU A 764 -22.89 -5.14 6.00
CA LEU A 764 -21.53 -4.65 5.72
C LEU A 764 -21.25 -4.46 4.22
N HIS A 765 -21.66 -5.42 3.38
CA HIS A 765 -21.51 -5.33 1.93
C HIS A 765 -22.20 -4.11 1.27
N ARG A 766 -23.16 -3.45 1.94
CA ARG A 766 -23.80 -2.20 1.48
C ARG A 766 -23.03 -0.94 1.88
N LEU A 767 -21.98 -1.05 2.68
CA LEU A 767 -21.15 0.06 3.16
C LEU A 767 -19.87 0.26 2.32
N ARG A 768 -19.64 -0.58 1.31
CA ARG A 768 -18.56 -0.40 0.32
C ARG A 768 -18.61 1.00 -0.31
N GLY A 769 -17.44 1.57 -0.53
CA GLY A 769 -17.25 2.97 -0.90
C GLY A 769 -17.01 3.90 0.30
N ARG A 770 -17.00 3.40 1.54
CA ARG A 770 -16.71 4.15 2.77
C ARG A 770 -15.87 3.31 3.74
N GLU A 771 -15.01 3.95 4.52
CA GLU A 771 -14.33 3.30 5.65
C GLU A 771 -15.34 2.90 6.75
N VAL A 772 -15.11 1.73 7.35
CA VAL A 772 -15.95 1.17 8.41
C VAL A 772 -15.11 0.78 9.64
N LEU A 773 -15.58 1.13 10.83
CA LEU A 773 -15.05 0.65 12.12
C LEU A 773 -16.09 -0.27 12.78
N LEU A 774 -15.75 -1.54 12.94
CA LEU A 774 -16.55 -2.49 13.72
C LEU A 774 -15.90 -2.66 15.10
N THR A 775 -16.60 -2.26 16.16
CA THR A 775 -16.10 -2.40 17.54
C THR A 775 -16.90 -3.45 18.31
N PHE A 776 -16.21 -4.34 19.00
CA PHE A 776 -16.76 -5.47 19.75
C PHE A 776 -16.56 -5.22 21.23
N TRP A 777 -17.63 -5.23 22.02
CA TRP A 777 -17.60 -4.69 23.39
C TRP A 777 -18.45 -5.46 24.40
N GLN A 778 -18.14 -5.25 25.69
CA GLN A 778 -18.84 -5.82 26.85
C GLN A 778 -19.22 -4.69 27.82
N SER A 779 -20.43 -4.73 28.37
CA SER A 779 -21.01 -3.62 29.15
C SER A 779 -20.38 -3.37 30.53
N TRP A 780 -19.84 -4.42 31.16
CA TRP A 780 -19.09 -4.36 32.42
C TRP A 780 -17.61 -3.93 32.24
N SER A 781 -17.06 -4.04 31.03
CA SER A 781 -15.63 -3.84 30.77
C SER A 781 -15.26 -2.35 30.68
N ALA A 782 -14.62 -1.79 31.71
CA ALA A 782 -14.12 -0.42 31.74
C ALA A 782 -13.38 0.04 30.45
N PRO A 783 -12.42 -0.73 29.89
CA PRO A 783 -11.78 -0.36 28.62
C PRO A 783 -12.74 -0.31 27.42
N CYS A 784 -13.79 -1.15 27.39
CA CYS A 784 -14.81 -1.07 26.33
C CYS A 784 -15.55 0.27 26.38
N LEU A 785 -15.92 0.72 27.57
CA LEU A 785 -16.66 1.96 27.79
C LEU A 785 -15.83 3.19 27.37
N SER A 786 -14.53 3.17 27.64
CA SER A 786 -13.57 4.20 27.20
C SER A 786 -13.42 4.23 25.67
N GLU A 787 -13.27 3.06 25.03
CA GLU A 787 -13.17 2.96 23.57
C GLU A 787 -14.46 3.43 22.87
N LEU A 788 -15.65 3.08 23.39
CA LEU A 788 -16.93 3.58 22.86
C LEU A 788 -17.03 5.11 22.89
N GLN A 789 -16.50 5.76 23.94
CA GLN A 789 -16.40 7.23 24.03
C GLN A 789 -15.35 7.83 23.08
N ARG A 790 -14.23 7.13 22.83
CA ARG A 790 -13.23 7.55 21.83
C ARG A 790 -13.82 7.51 20.41
N LEU A 791 -14.50 6.43 20.07
CA LEU A 791 -15.20 6.27 18.79
C LEU A 791 -16.35 7.25 18.62
N GLN A 792 -17.05 7.64 19.71
CA GLN A 792 -18.08 8.68 19.66
C GLN A 792 -17.51 10.06 19.29
N ARG A 793 -16.28 10.39 19.73
CA ARG A 793 -15.58 11.62 19.30
C ARG A 793 -15.27 11.57 17.81
N LEU A 794 -14.62 10.49 17.35
CA LEU A 794 -14.28 10.29 15.92
C LEU A 794 -15.52 10.33 14.99
N HIS A 795 -16.65 9.81 15.46
CA HIS A 795 -17.93 9.86 14.73
C HIS A 795 -18.51 11.28 14.59
N GLN A 796 -18.10 12.23 15.44
CA GLN A 796 -18.56 13.62 15.44
C GLN A 796 -17.67 14.56 14.62
N ASP A 797 -16.48 14.13 14.19
CA ASP A 797 -15.48 14.98 13.52
C ASP A 797 -15.83 15.40 12.07
N GLY A 798 -16.96 14.94 11.52
CA GLY A 798 -17.59 15.56 10.35
C GLY A 798 -17.82 14.66 9.14
N ARG A 799 -17.73 15.25 7.93
CA ARG A 799 -18.18 14.60 6.68
C ARG A 799 -17.37 13.36 6.27
N ASP A 800 -16.08 13.34 6.59
CA ASP A 800 -15.15 12.28 6.21
C ASP A 800 -14.99 11.21 7.30
N ALA A 801 -15.76 11.29 8.40
CA ALA A 801 -15.72 10.32 9.49
C ALA A 801 -16.13 8.90 9.01
N PRO A 802 -15.48 7.83 9.51
CA PRO A 802 -15.84 6.46 9.16
C PRO A 802 -17.25 6.10 9.66
N PHE A 803 -17.87 5.09 9.04
CA PHE A 803 -19.09 4.50 9.58
C PHE A 803 -18.71 3.59 10.76
N ILE A 804 -19.30 3.80 11.94
CA ILE A 804 -18.98 3.02 13.15
C ILE A 804 -20.18 2.14 13.52
N ALA A 805 -19.93 0.88 13.92
CA ALA A 805 -20.94 0.01 14.50
C ALA A 805 -20.39 -0.77 15.70
N GLY A 806 -21.14 -0.82 16.80
CA GLY A 806 -20.75 -1.50 18.04
C GLY A 806 -21.56 -2.76 18.34
N PHE A 807 -20.89 -3.90 18.53
CA PHE A 807 -21.51 -5.19 18.84
C PHE A 807 -21.32 -5.56 20.32
N HIS A 808 -22.41 -5.56 21.08
CA HIS A 808 -22.40 -5.99 22.48
C HIS A 808 -22.43 -7.52 22.57
N GLY A 809 -21.38 -8.13 23.13
CA GLY A 809 -21.27 -9.58 23.28
C GLY A 809 -21.81 -10.15 24.60
N GLY A 810 -22.47 -9.35 25.43
CA GLY A 810 -22.91 -9.75 26.77
C GLY A 810 -24.30 -10.40 26.79
N ALA A 811 -24.65 -11.05 27.91
CA ALA A 811 -25.93 -11.78 28.01
C ALA A 811 -27.16 -10.87 27.94
N LYS A 812 -27.13 -9.72 28.63
CA LYS A 812 -28.27 -8.79 28.83
C LYS A 812 -28.45 -7.88 27.61
N SER A 813 -29.69 -7.66 27.18
CA SER A 813 -30.01 -6.83 26.00
C SER A 813 -30.15 -5.35 26.36
N GLU A 814 -30.66 -5.10 27.57
CA GLU A 814 -31.00 -3.82 28.18
C GLU A 814 -29.75 -2.94 28.33
N ALA A 815 -28.60 -3.60 28.56
CA ALA A 815 -27.29 -2.98 28.67
C ALA A 815 -26.88 -2.18 27.43
N VAL A 816 -27.34 -2.54 26.22
CA VAL A 816 -27.07 -1.74 25.01
C VAL A 816 -27.67 -0.35 25.14
N ASP A 817 -28.91 -0.28 25.61
CA ASP A 817 -29.67 0.96 25.75
C ASP A 817 -29.23 1.78 26.96
N GLU A 818 -28.91 1.14 28.08
CA GLU A 818 -28.33 1.80 29.26
C GLU A 818 -26.99 2.45 28.91
N ILE A 819 -26.10 1.74 28.22
CA ILE A 819 -24.79 2.27 27.81
C ILE A 819 -24.94 3.36 26.75
N ARG A 820 -25.84 3.20 25.76
CA ARG A 820 -26.15 4.25 24.78
C ARG A 820 -26.59 5.55 25.46
N LYS A 821 -27.51 5.46 26.42
CA LYS A 821 -28.02 6.61 27.20
C LYS A 821 -26.92 7.22 28.09
N ARG A 822 -26.16 6.38 28.80
CA ARG A 822 -25.08 6.79 29.73
C ARG A 822 -23.93 7.50 29.01
N LEU A 823 -23.49 6.98 27.87
CA LEU A 823 -22.34 7.48 27.10
C LEU A 823 -22.73 8.44 25.96
N ARG A 824 -24.04 8.65 25.73
CA ARG A 824 -24.62 9.50 24.67
C ARG A 824 -24.16 9.10 23.26
N LEU A 825 -24.16 7.81 22.98
CA LEU A 825 -23.67 7.24 21.71
C LEU A 825 -24.71 7.45 20.59
N THR A 826 -24.25 7.88 19.41
CA THR A 826 -25.11 8.20 18.26
C THR A 826 -24.86 7.33 17.02
N TYR A 827 -23.78 6.54 17.00
CA TYR A 827 -23.56 5.53 15.96
C TYR A 827 -24.30 4.21 16.29
N PRO A 828 -24.58 3.36 15.29
CA PRO A 828 -25.29 2.11 15.50
C PRO A 828 -24.70 1.16 16.54
N LEU A 829 -25.55 0.61 17.41
CA LEU A 829 -25.22 -0.43 18.38
C LEU A 829 -26.18 -1.62 18.24
N ALA A 830 -25.64 -2.82 18.21
CA ALA A 830 -26.40 -4.07 18.08
C ALA A 830 -26.05 -5.07 19.20
N HIS A 831 -27.03 -5.88 19.60
CA HIS A 831 -26.83 -6.97 20.57
C HIS A 831 -26.45 -8.27 19.85
N ASP A 832 -25.19 -8.69 19.99
CA ASP A 832 -24.72 -10.00 19.52
C ASP A 832 -24.73 -11.00 20.68
N HIS A 833 -25.93 -11.25 21.24
CA HIS A 833 -26.15 -12.13 22.41
C HIS A 833 -25.45 -13.50 22.28
N GLN A 834 -25.51 -14.09 21.08
CA GLN A 834 -24.90 -15.39 20.79
C GLN A 834 -23.41 -15.29 20.41
N GLN A 835 -22.80 -14.10 20.40
CA GLN A 835 -21.45 -13.80 19.92
C GLN A 835 -21.17 -14.35 18.50
N ARG A 836 -22.16 -14.33 17.61
CA ARG A 836 -22.05 -14.86 16.24
C ARG A 836 -21.25 -13.96 15.31
N ILE A 837 -21.40 -12.64 15.46
CA ILE A 837 -20.66 -11.63 14.72
C ILE A 837 -19.23 -11.55 15.29
N ALA A 838 -19.09 -11.54 16.62
CA ALA A 838 -17.78 -11.61 17.28
C ALA A 838 -16.98 -12.86 16.86
N ARG A 839 -17.60 -14.06 16.86
CA ARG A 839 -16.91 -15.30 16.44
C ARG A 839 -16.62 -15.36 14.93
N SER A 840 -17.39 -14.71 14.05
CA SER A 840 -17.05 -14.70 12.61
C SER A 840 -15.78 -13.87 12.31
N TYR A 841 -15.43 -12.94 13.19
CA TYR A 841 -14.14 -12.24 13.19
C TYR A 841 -13.10 -12.92 14.10
N GLY A 842 -13.44 -13.97 14.85
CA GLY A 842 -12.53 -14.62 15.81
C GLY A 842 -12.20 -13.78 17.05
N VAL A 843 -13.07 -12.83 17.42
CA VAL A 843 -12.83 -11.91 18.54
C VAL A 843 -12.77 -12.65 19.87
N ARG A 844 -11.65 -12.47 20.59
CA ARG A 844 -11.43 -12.95 21.97
C ARG A 844 -11.19 -11.84 22.98
N CYS A 845 -10.69 -10.69 22.54
CA CYS A 845 -10.37 -9.51 23.36
C CYS A 845 -11.49 -8.46 23.29
N TRP A 846 -11.75 -7.80 24.41
CA TRP A 846 -12.84 -6.84 24.60
C TRP A 846 -12.30 -5.56 25.28
N PRO A 847 -12.21 -4.42 24.58
CA PRO A 847 -12.70 -4.22 23.21
C PRO A 847 -11.78 -4.84 22.15
N THR A 848 -12.32 -4.98 20.95
CA THR A 848 -11.56 -5.10 19.68
C THR A 848 -12.21 -4.17 18.67
N THR A 849 -11.43 -3.36 17.96
CA THR A 849 -11.91 -2.48 16.89
C THR A 849 -11.23 -2.86 15.57
N VAL A 850 -12.02 -3.22 14.55
CA VAL A 850 -11.55 -3.60 13.22
C VAL A 850 -11.85 -2.48 12.22
N LYS A 851 -10.82 -1.92 11.58
CA LYS A 851 -10.95 -1.00 10.46
C LYS A 851 -11.05 -1.78 9.16
N ILE A 852 -12.00 -1.40 8.32
CA ILE A 852 -12.30 -1.97 7.02
C ILE A 852 -12.28 -0.84 5.99
N ASP A 853 -11.58 -1.05 4.87
CA ASP A 853 -11.43 -0.09 3.79
C ASP A 853 -12.68 0.04 2.91
N ALA A 854 -12.64 0.97 1.95
CA ALA A 854 -13.73 1.22 1.03
C ALA A 854 -14.03 0.06 0.06
N ASP A 855 -13.07 -0.84 -0.20
CA ASP A 855 -13.28 -2.04 -1.03
C ASP A 855 -13.92 -3.19 -0.22
N GLY A 856 -13.92 -3.08 1.11
CA GLY A 856 -14.49 -4.03 2.06
C GLY A 856 -13.48 -5.06 2.56
N CYS A 857 -12.18 -4.74 2.53
CA CYS A 857 -11.11 -5.54 3.11
C CYS A 857 -10.71 -4.99 4.48
N VAL A 858 -10.21 -5.86 5.36
CA VAL A 858 -9.67 -5.45 6.67
C VAL A 858 -8.39 -4.65 6.44
N GLU A 859 -8.31 -3.46 7.04
CA GLU A 859 -7.17 -2.55 6.92
C GLU A 859 -6.30 -2.57 8.18
N HIS A 860 -6.93 -2.58 9.35
CA HIS A 860 -6.27 -2.54 10.65
C HIS A 860 -7.09 -3.26 11.72
N ILE A 861 -6.41 -3.83 12.72
CA ILE A 861 -7.03 -4.50 13.87
C ILE A 861 -6.40 -3.94 15.14
N GLN A 862 -7.23 -3.28 15.95
CA GLN A 862 -6.87 -2.76 17.26
C GLN A 862 -7.47 -3.67 18.33
N PHE A 863 -6.62 -4.29 19.16
CA PHE A 863 -7.06 -4.94 20.39
C PHE A 863 -7.05 -3.93 21.53
N GLY A 864 -8.00 -4.04 22.46
CA GLY A 864 -8.13 -3.15 23.62
C GLY A 864 -8.33 -1.67 23.28
N THR A 865 -8.16 -0.81 24.28
CA THR A 865 -8.20 0.65 24.12
C THR A 865 -7.01 1.16 23.34
N ALA A 866 -7.23 2.04 22.35
CA ALA A 866 -6.15 2.84 21.77
C ALA A 866 -5.42 3.71 22.83
N HIS A 867 -4.24 4.22 22.49
CA HIS A 867 -3.52 5.21 23.30
C HIS A 867 -3.54 6.57 22.61
N ASP A 868 -3.54 7.65 23.38
CA ASP A 868 -3.54 9.03 22.87
C ASP A 868 -2.21 9.47 22.22
N HIS A 869 -1.30 8.53 21.88
CA HIS A 869 -0.04 8.80 21.17
C HIS A 869 -0.23 9.25 19.70
N ASP A 870 -1.44 9.12 19.15
CA ASP A 870 -1.79 9.68 17.83
C ASP A 870 -1.96 11.22 17.86
N ARG A 871 -1.82 11.85 19.04
CA ARG A 871 -1.60 13.31 19.12
C ARG A 871 -0.12 13.63 18.86
N PRO A 872 0.23 14.36 17.77
CA PRO A 872 1.56 14.93 17.66
C PRO A 872 1.75 15.97 18.78
N GLU A 873 2.77 15.78 19.62
CA GLU A 873 3.15 16.75 20.64
C GLU A 873 3.45 18.09 19.97
N SER A 874 2.57 19.07 20.20
CA SER A 874 2.62 20.38 19.56
C SER A 874 2.10 21.44 20.53
N VAL A 875 2.83 22.55 20.58
CA VAL A 875 2.59 23.69 21.48
C VAL A 875 2.76 23.35 22.98
N THR A 876 3.99 23.05 23.38
CA THR A 876 4.46 23.54 24.69
C THR A 876 4.56 25.07 24.61
N SER A 877 3.74 25.77 25.39
CA SER A 877 3.83 27.23 25.55
C SER A 877 4.96 27.59 26.53
N GLY A 878 5.94 28.35 26.09
CA GLY A 878 7.05 28.87 26.88
C GLY A 878 7.82 29.94 26.13
#